data_AF-A0A851GNQ9-F1
#
_entry.id   AF-A0A851GNQ9-F1
#
_cell.length_a   1.000
_cell.length_b   1.000
_cell.length_c   1.000
_cell.angle_alpha   90.00
_cell.angle_beta   90.00
_cell.angle_gamma   90.00
#
_symmetry.space_group_name_H-M   'P 1'
#
loop_
_entity.id
_entity.type
_entity.pdbx_description
1 polymer ?
#
loop_
_entity_poly.entity_id
_entity_poly.type
_entity_poly.pdbx_seq_one_letter_code
_entity_poly.pdbx_strand_id
1 'polypeptide(L)'
;MSSGFGQAKPRTSLDGNPIQINGKTYQRGVGVHAVSRYVLALDGKVTRFKAVVGLDDEVNPTASVNYLVIADGETLFDSGVMKMKEAKEVDVDLTGKKFLTLVIDDGGDGIVADHADWADAKITYEGKAPMPHESDRRWGIQKDGSIQWDIPNDPLAVGHQDHVEMSGRYTAVIVRYGINRDGSLKLTRHIVWPMLRTIPNDTHGSLARDFKGALLPEIEVDGQAIAVEKPRTITHRGVMTITSRVGDGLELTRVIFPSMEKPAAMEQCTLKNVGNKKVRVRLKSLQTEQRTEASQGVDGVYVFRTESSKDQDQSLAPGASMQFSLTHSARREAEKPLELDSAKELNERLAYISGLDAELQFVSPDEILNRSFGFAKIRAAESIFRTKGGLMHAPGGGRYYAAIWANDQAEYANPLFAYLGDDVARESAENSFRHFARFMNDDWEPIPSSIIAEGDDIWNGAGDRGDAAMIAYGATRYAMARGDQTIARKLWPLIEWCLEYSRRKLNDGGVVASDCDELERRFPAGKANLCTSSLHYDALVSAVALGRDLGQPKKQIAQYEREAKELRIAIESYFGGKVEGFDTYRYFEGNKLLRSWICIPLTVGIDERRDGTIDALFSKRLWTEDGLATEAGNQTFWDRSTLYGLRGVFCAGATEKGIDYLKKYSARRLLGDHVPYPVEAYPEGNQRHLSAESALYIRLIVEGMFGFHPTGLRSFTCLPRLPEGWPKMSLRNIDAFGTSIDIEVVRKGEKQHVTVKAAGKTIESREYDGKTPIQIQL
;
A
#
# COMPACT_ATOMS: atom_id res chain seq x y z
N MET A 1 25.04 -7.81 7.30
CA MET A 1 24.80 -6.48 7.90
C MET A 1 24.30 -5.59 6.77
N SER A 2 23.14 -4.94 6.94
CA SER A 2 22.62 -3.96 5.98
C SER A 2 23.41 -2.65 6.07
N SER A 3 23.25 -1.79 5.07
CA SER A 3 23.86 -0.47 5.02
C SER A 3 22.88 0.47 4.32
N GLY A 4 22.60 1.63 4.89
CA GLY A 4 21.64 2.58 4.31
C GLY A 4 22.07 3.08 2.92
N PHE A 5 23.38 3.10 2.68
CA PHE A 5 24.00 3.33 1.39
C PHE A 5 25.17 2.35 1.19
N GLY A 6 25.43 1.97 -0.05
CA GLY A 6 26.51 1.04 -0.39
C GLY A 6 26.32 -0.37 0.20
N GLN A 7 27.42 -1.08 0.39
CA GLN A 7 27.43 -2.39 1.04
C GLN A 7 28.38 -2.35 2.23
N ALA A 8 27.96 -2.95 3.35
CA ALA A 8 28.81 -3.10 4.53
C ALA A 8 30.16 -3.72 4.15
N LYS A 9 31.25 -3.11 4.63
CA LYS A 9 32.61 -3.51 4.29
C LYS A 9 33.32 -4.14 5.49
N PRO A 10 33.68 -5.43 5.42
CA PRO A 10 34.50 -6.01 6.48
C PRO A 10 35.94 -5.46 6.41
N ARG A 11 36.47 -5.03 7.55
CA ARG A 11 37.86 -4.56 7.77
C ARG A 11 38.24 -3.23 7.12
N THR A 12 37.32 -2.56 6.43
CA THR A 12 37.52 -1.23 5.86
C THR A 12 36.31 -0.37 6.19
N SER A 13 36.47 0.94 6.05
CA SER A 13 35.37 1.92 6.03
C SER A 13 34.43 1.64 4.86
N LEU A 14 33.32 2.37 4.77
CA LEU A 14 32.35 2.22 3.69
C LEU A 14 32.99 2.53 2.31
N ASP A 15 33.85 3.54 2.22
CA ASP A 15 34.56 3.91 0.99
C ASP A 15 35.77 3.00 0.70
N GLY A 16 36.08 2.06 1.59
CA GLY A 16 37.17 1.09 1.41
C GLY A 16 38.51 1.51 2.01
N ASN A 17 38.54 2.54 2.84
CA ASN A 17 39.73 3.01 3.56
C ASN A 17 39.97 2.20 4.86
N PRO A 18 41.12 2.33 5.53
CA PRO A 18 41.28 1.80 6.88
C PRO A 18 40.29 2.46 7.85
N ILE A 19 39.59 1.64 8.65
CA ILE A 19 38.65 2.11 9.69
C ILE A 19 39.36 3.06 10.65
N GLN A 20 38.85 4.28 10.81
CA GLN A 20 39.41 5.30 11.70
C GLN A 20 38.31 5.98 12.50
N ILE A 21 38.44 5.95 13.83
CA ILE A 21 37.51 6.64 14.74
C ILE A 21 38.32 7.55 15.66
N ASN A 22 38.03 8.85 15.62
CA ASN A 22 38.65 9.85 16.49
C ASN A 22 40.19 9.82 16.42
N GLY A 23 40.73 9.77 15.20
CA GLY A 23 42.15 9.75 14.89
C GLY A 23 42.86 8.42 15.17
N LYS A 24 42.12 7.38 15.58
CA LYS A 24 42.69 6.05 15.85
C LYS A 24 42.29 5.06 14.76
N THR A 25 43.29 4.43 14.15
CA THR A 25 43.10 3.39 13.13
C THR A 25 42.87 2.01 13.75
N TYR A 26 41.95 1.24 13.17
CA TYR A 26 41.64 -0.13 13.56
C TYR A 26 41.85 -1.10 12.40
N GLN A 27 42.43 -2.27 12.69
CA GLN A 27 42.71 -3.30 11.66
C GLN A 27 41.55 -4.27 11.43
N ARG A 28 40.53 -4.21 12.27
CA ARG A 28 39.37 -5.10 12.28
C ARG A 28 38.13 -4.29 12.60
N GLY A 29 37.01 -4.73 12.07
CA GLY A 29 35.71 -4.09 12.25
C GLY A 29 34.87 -4.22 11.00
N VAL A 30 33.77 -3.49 10.97
CA VAL A 30 32.91 -3.36 9.81
C VAL A 30 32.53 -1.90 9.65
N GLY A 31 32.82 -1.32 8.49
CA GLY A 31 32.34 0.00 8.10
C GLY A 31 31.02 -0.11 7.36
N VAL A 32 30.08 0.78 7.69
CA VAL A 32 28.72 0.81 7.13
C VAL A 32 28.22 2.24 7.01
N HIS A 33 27.08 2.41 6.36
CA HIS A 33 26.30 3.65 6.36
C HIS A 33 25.04 3.47 7.21
N ALA A 34 24.66 4.48 7.99
CA ALA A 34 23.37 4.48 8.69
C ALA A 34 22.18 4.61 7.72
N VAL A 35 20.99 4.05 7.98
CA VAL A 35 20.65 3.11 9.05
C VAL A 35 21.21 1.73 8.70
N SER A 36 21.87 1.08 9.66
CA SER A 36 22.47 -0.25 9.48
C SER A 36 21.94 -1.23 10.52
N ARG A 37 21.81 -2.50 10.12
CA ARG A 37 21.34 -3.57 10.98
C ARG A 37 22.06 -4.89 10.72
N TYR A 38 22.34 -5.63 11.78
CA TYR A 38 22.82 -7.00 11.67
C TYR A 38 22.29 -7.88 12.78
N VAL A 39 21.70 -9.01 12.41
CA VAL A 39 21.13 -9.99 13.35
C VAL A 39 21.97 -11.26 13.30
N LEU A 40 22.37 -11.74 14.47
CA LEU A 40 23.07 -13.00 14.64
C LEU A 40 22.23 -13.94 15.49
N ALA A 41 22.02 -15.15 15.00
CA ALA A 41 21.55 -16.26 15.82
C ALA A 41 22.73 -16.78 16.68
N LEU A 42 22.54 -16.77 17.99
CA LEU A 42 23.56 -17.09 18.99
C LEU A 42 23.51 -18.56 19.43
N ASP A 43 22.37 -19.23 19.24
CA ASP A 43 22.10 -20.62 19.64
C ASP A 43 22.48 -20.94 21.11
N GLY A 44 22.49 -19.92 21.97
CA GLY A 44 22.89 -20.02 23.38
C GLY A 44 24.38 -20.31 23.60
N LYS A 45 25.23 -20.21 22.57
CA LYS A 45 26.66 -20.54 22.64
C LYS A 45 27.59 -19.33 22.68
N VAL A 46 27.04 -18.14 22.50
CA VAL A 46 27.77 -16.88 22.59
C VAL A 46 27.68 -16.36 24.02
N THR A 47 28.80 -15.89 24.56
CA THR A 47 28.86 -15.36 25.94
C THR A 47 29.13 -13.87 25.98
N ARG A 48 29.73 -13.27 24.94
CA ARG A 48 30.12 -11.85 25.00
C ARG A 48 30.28 -11.21 23.63
N PHE A 49 29.90 -9.94 23.50
CA PHE A 49 30.23 -9.09 22.36
C PHE A 49 30.98 -7.84 22.82
N LYS A 50 32.03 -7.47 22.08
CA LYS A 50 32.84 -6.27 22.31
C LYS A 50 33.10 -5.53 21.00
N ALA A 51 33.14 -4.21 21.05
CA ALA A 51 33.52 -3.35 19.93
C ALA A 51 33.95 -1.97 20.45
N VAL A 52 34.47 -1.13 19.55
CA VAL A 52 34.53 0.32 19.70
C VAL A 52 33.65 0.90 18.60
N VAL A 53 32.76 1.83 18.95
CA VAL A 53 31.83 2.45 18.01
C VAL A 53 32.10 3.94 17.86
N GLY A 54 31.86 4.46 16.66
CA GLY A 54 32.01 5.87 16.30
C GLY A 54 31.95 6.09 14.79
N LEU A 55 31.66 7.32 14.37
CA LEU A 55 31.68 7.71 12.96
C LEU A 55 33.10 7.56 12.39
N ASP A 56 33.21 7.14 11.12
CA ASP A 56 34.51 7.03 10.45
C ASP A 56 35.06 8.43 10.18
N ASP A 57 36.35 8.65 10.38
CA ASP A 57 37.02 9.93 10.16
C ASP A 57 36.97 10.42 8.68
N GLU A 58 36.53 9.57 7.74
CA GLU A 58 36.36 9.91 6.31
C GLU A 58 35.16 10.84 6.01
N VAL A 59 34.22 11.03 6.94
CA VAL A 59 32.98 11.78 6.69
C VAL A 59 32.97 13.23 7.22
N ASN A 60 31.89 13.95 6.89
CA ASN A 60 31.71 15.36 7.23
C ASN A 60 31.51 15.55 8.76
N PRO A 61 32.07 16.62 9.36
CA PRO A 61 31.79 17.06 10.74
C PRO A 61 30.31 17.15 11.17
N THR A 62 29.35 17.17 10.25
CA THR A 62 27.91 17.23 10.56
C THR A 62 27.24 15.87 10.75
N ALA A 63 27.92 14.75 10.47
CA ALA A 63 27.35 13.41 10.60
C ALA A 63 26.98 13.06 12.05
N SER A 64 25.91 12.27 12.23
CA SER A 64 25.34 11.95 13.54
C SER A 64 24.65 10.59 13.52
N VAL A 65 24.97 9.73 14.49
CA VAL A 65 24.41 8.36 14.56
C VAL A 65 24.19 7.91 15.99
N ASN A 66 23.38 6.89 16.23
CA ASN A 66 23.35 6.18 17.51
C ASN A 66 23.47 4.66 17.34
N TYR A 67 24.29 4.06 18.19
CA TYR A 67 24.58 2.64 18.22
C TYR A 67 23.76 1.94 19.29
N LEU A 68 23.07 0.87 18.90
CA LEU A 68 22.37 -0.01 19.83
C LEU A 68 22.92 -1.43 19.71
N VAL A 69 23.09 -2.09 20.86
CA VAL A 69 23.30 -3.54 20.94
C VAL A 69 22.13 -4.14 21.69
N ILE A 70 21.36 -4.96 20.99
CA ILE A 70 20.10 -5.52 21.49
C ILE A 70 20.22 -7.04 21.52
N ALA A 71 19.83 -7.69 22.61
CA ALA A 71 19.80 -9.15 22.71
C ALA A 71 18.44 -9.63 23.20
N ASP A 72 17.78 -10.48 22.40
CA ASP A 72 16.42 -10.98 22.66
C ASP A 72 15.40 -9.86 22.99
N GLY A 73 15.48 -8.74 22.27
CA GLY A 73 14.62 -7.58 22.46
C GLY A 73 14.98 -6.70 23.68
N GLU A 74 16.08 -6.98 24.36
CA GLU A 74 16.59 -6.14 25.45
C GLU A 74 17.78 -5.29 24.95
N THR A 75 17.70 -3.96 25.10
CA THR A 75 18.82 -3.06 24.79
C THR A 75 19.89 -3.19 25.87
N LEU A 76 21.02 -3.81 25.53
CA LEU A 76 22.17 -4.00 26.43
C LEU A 76 23.19 -2.86 26.36
N PHE A 77 23.19 -2.11 25.26
CA PHE A 77 24.02 -0.92 25.05
C PHE A 77 23.25 0.10 24.19
N ASP A 78 23.27 1.36 24.60
CA ASP A 78 22.79 2.52 23.83
C ASP A 78 23.88 3.60 23.96
N SER A 79 24.48 4.01 22.84
CA SER A 79 25.49 5.08 22.89
C SER A 79 24.88 6.45 23.16
N GLY A 80 23.58 6.66 22.92
CA GLY A 80 23.04 7.98 22.62
C GLY A 80 23.59 8.52 21.28
N VAL A 81 23.14 9.71 20.88
CA VAL A 81 23.63 10.36 19.66
C VAL A 81 25.14 10.60 19.79
N MET A 82 25.90 10.06 18.85
CA MET A 82 27.33 10.21 18.69
C MET A 82 27.64 11.13 17.52
N LYS A 83 28.65 11.98 17.70
CA LYS A 83 29.16 12.91 16.67
C LYS A 83 30.59 12.57 16.28
N MET A 84 31.09 13.24 15.25
CA MET A 84 32.48 13.11 14.82
C MET A 84 33.45 13.31 15.99
N LYS A 85 34.55 12.54 15.98
CA LYS A 85 35.58 12.53 17.04
C LYS A 85 35.11 12.01 18.40
N GLU A 86 33.98 11.32 18.45
CA GLU A 86 33.55 10.55 19.63
C GLU A 86 33.79 9.05 19.39
N ALA A 87 34.18 8.34 20.45
CA ALA A 87 34.34 6.89 20.44
C ALA A 87 33.81 6.32 21.76
N LYS A 88 33.06 5.21 21.70
CA LYS A 88 32.58 4.51 22.89
C LYS A 88 32.90 3.02 22.82
N GLU A 89 33.27 2.45 23.95
CA GLU A 89 33.48 1.01 24.07
C GLU A 89 32.17 0.29 24.33
N VAL A 90 31.97 -0.83 23.63
CA VAL A 90 30.87 -1.76 23.82
C VAL A 90 31.42 -3.00 24.49
N ASP A 91 30.78 -3.42 25.58
CA ASP A 91 31.11 -4.66 26.26
C ASP A 91 29.86 -5.26 26.91
N VAL A 92 29.23 -6.23 26.24
CA VAL A 92 27.94 -6.80 26.67
C VAL A 92 28.01 -8.31 26.86
N ASP A 93 27.38 -8.79 27.93
CA ASP A 93 27.18 -10.21 28.22
C ASP A 93 26.02 -10.76 27.39
N LEU A 94 26.25 -11.90 26.72
CA LEU A 94 25.28 -12.58 25.86
C LEU A 94 24.94 -13.98 26.35
N THR A 95 25.38 -14.34 27.56
CA THR A 95 25.16 -15.66 28.14
C THR A 95 23.67 -16.00 28.17
N GLY A 96 23.30 -17.10 27.51
CA GLY A 96 21.92 -17.58 27.43
C GLY A 96 21.01 -16.83 26.46
N LYS A 97 21.51 -15.82 25.74
CA LYS A 97 20.76 -15.09 24.73
C LYS A 97 20.64 -15.88 23.42
N LYS A 98 19.54 -15.69 22.68
CA LYS A 98 19.26 -16.39 21.41
C LYS A 98 19.64 -15.57 20.19
N PHE A 99 19.48 -14.26 20.26
CA PHE A 99 19.77 -13.33 19.17
C PHE A 99 20.58 -12.15 19.66
N LEU A 100 21.47 -11.66 18.79
CA LEU A 100 22.15 -10.38 18.91
C LEU A 100 21.82 -9.52 17.70
N THR A 101 21.34 -8.31 17.94
CA THR A 101 21.08 -7.30 16.92
C THR A 101 22.00 -6.12 17.14
N LEU A 102 22.82 -5.80 16.13
CA LEU A 102 23.62 -4.59 16.05
C LEU A 102 22.86 -3.58 15.20
N VAL A 103 22.64 -2.37 15.70
CA VAL A 103 21.90 -1.31 15.01
C VAL A 103 22.70 -0.02 15.02
N ILE A 104 22.68 0.69 13.90
CA ILE A 104 23.07 2.09 13.79
C ILE A 104 21.85 2.84 13.24
N ASP A 105 21.31 3.78 14.01
CA ASP A 105 20.25 4.70 13.55
C ASP A 105 20.82 6.05 13.08
N ASP A 106 19.95 6.92 12.56
CA ASP A 106 20.28 8.19 11.91
C ASP A 106 20.48 9.37 12.88
N GLY A 107 20.58 9.13 14.19
CA GLY A 107 20.82 10.19 15.18
C GLY A 107 19.70 11.23 15.31
N GLY A 108 18.64 11.15 14.50
CA GLY A 108 17.50 12.08 14.46
C GLY A 108 17.62 13.26 13.48
N ASP A 109 18.66 13.35 12.66
CA ASP A 109 18.85 14.42 11.65
C ASP A 109 18.98 13.92 10.20
N GLY A 110 18.68 12.65 9.96
CA GLY A 110 18.72 12.00 8.65
C GLY A 110 20.12 11.48 8.32
N ILE A 111 20.23 10.68 7.25
CA ILE A 111 21.39 9.79 7.07
C ILE A 111 22.60 10.40 6.35
N VAL A 112 22.69 11.72 6.19
CA VAL A 112 23.63 12.33 5.22
C VAL A 112 25.08 12.20 5.69
N ALA A 113 25.87 11.41 4.95
CA ALA A 113 27.28 11.14 5.22
C ALA A 113 27.54 10.39 6.53
N ASP A 114 26.58 9.58 6.98
CA ASP A 114 26.71 8.78 8.21
C ASP A 114 27.48 7.48 7.98
N HIS A 115 28.76 7.58 7.59
CA HIS A 115 29.64 6.41 7.58
C HIS A 115 30.11 6.16 9.01
N ALA A 116 29.92 4.93 9.44
CA ALA A 116 29.94 4.54 10.85
C ALA A 116 30.58 3.17 10.99
N ASP A 117 31.31 2.97 12.10
CA ASP A 117 32.13 1.79 12.29
C ASP A 117 31.80 1.01 13.55
N TRP A 118 31.78 -0.31 13.40
CA TRP A 118 31.95 -1.26 14.50
C TRP A 118 33.42 -1.71 14.55
N ALA A 119 34.31 -0.88 15.09
CA ALA A 119 35.75 -1.13 15.15
C ALA A 119 36.13 -2.18 16.21
N ASP A 120 37.16 -3.00 15.93
CA ASP A 120 37.59 -4.17 16.71
C ASP A 120 36.44 -5.09 17.18
N ALA A 121 35.34 -5.13 16.42
CA ALA A 121 34.17 -5.91 16.76
C ALA A 121 34.50 -7.41 16.88
N LYS A 122 34.17 -8.01 18.02
CA LYS A 122 34.46 -9.41 18.34
C LYS A 122 33.36 -10.05 19.18
N ILE A 123 33.13 -11.32 18.89
CA ILE A 123 32.13 -12.16 19.57
C ILE A 123 32.85 -13.37 20.18
N THR A 124 32.55 -13.68 21.43
CA THR A 124 33.11 -14.83 22.16
C THR A 124 32.07 -15.94 22.19
N TYR A 125 32.43 -17.12 21.70
CA TYR A 125 31.50 -18.25 21.53
C TYR A 125 32.15 -19.60 21.77
N GLU A 126 31.33 -20.60 22.09
CA GLU A 126 31.73 -21.99 22.25
C GLU A 126 31.25 -22.85 21.06
N GLY A 127 32.16 -23.57 20.43
CA GLY A 127 31.83 -24.48 19.33
C GLY A 127 31.64 -23.77 17.99
N LYS A 128 30.42 -23.78 17.44
CA LYS A 128 30.15 -23.20 16.11
C LYS A 128 30.00 -21.68 16.23
N ALA A 129 30.54 -20.97 15.24
CA ALA A 129 30.37 -19.52 15.13
C ALA A 129 28.88 -19.17 14.97
N PRO A 130 28.40 -18.06 15.58
CA PRO A 130 27.06 -17.56 15.36
C PRO A 130 26.86 -17.19 13.89
N MET A 131 25.66 -17.47 13.37
CA MET A 131 25.31 -17.27 11.97
C MET A 131 24.41 -16.05 11.81
N PRO A 132 24.46 -15.33 10.68
CA PRO A 132 23.46 -14.33 10.34
C PRO A 132 22.05 -14.91 10.43
N HIS A 133 21.14 -14.18 11.07
CA HIS A 133 19.72 -14.49 11.02
C HIS A 133 19.08 -13.72 9.87
N GLU A 134 18.77 -14.42 8.79
CA GLU A 134 18.08 -13.90 7.62
C GLU A 134 16.58 -14.15 7.78
N SER A 135 15.88 -13.24 8.46
CA SER A 135 14.42 -13.17 8.33
C SER A 135 14.03 -11.77 7.91
N ASP A 136 13.62 -11.65 6.65
CA ASP A 136 12.99 -10.45 6.09
C ASP A 136 11.52 -10.35 6.50
N ARG A 137 11.05 -11.25 7.37
CA ARG A 137 9.65 -11.34 7.81
C ARG A 137 9.55 -11.04 9.29
N ARG A 138 8.74 -10.03 9.60
CA ARG A 138 8.33 -9.62 10.94
C ARG A 138 6.97 -10.18 11.31
N TRP A 139 6.11 -10.39 10.31
CA TRP A 139 4.74 -10.86 10.50
C TRP A 139 4.55 -12.30 9.99
N GLY A 140 3.64 -13.02 10.63
CA GLY A 140 3.19 -14.35 10.23
C GLY A 140 1.69 -14.39 9.96
N ILE A 141 1.27 -15.14 8.94
CA ILE A 141 -0.14 -15.37 8.60
C ILE A 141 -0.78 -16.29 9.65
N GLN A 142 -1.94 -15.89 10.16
CA GLN A 142 -2.74 -16.64 11.13
C GLN A 142 -3.85 -17.45 10.44
N LYS A 143 -4.41 -18.42 11.18
CA LYS A 143 -5.48 -19.31 10.67
C LYS A 143 -6.76 -18.57 10.30
N ASP A 144 -7.06 -17.47 10.98
CA ASP A 144 -8.22 -16.61 10.71
C ASP A 144 -7.99 -15.62 9.56
N GLY A 145 -6.81 -15.69 8.93
CA GLY A 145 -6.39 -14.85 7.83
C GLY A 145 -5.84 -13.48 8.20
N SER A 146 -5.71 -13.18 9.50
CA SER A 146 -4.95 -12.02 9.96
C SER A 146 -3.45 -12.21 9.77
N ILE A 147 -2.69 -11.11 9.85
CA ILE A 147 -1.25 -11.16 10.06
C ILE A 147 -0.95 -10.83 11.53
N GLN A 148 0.08 -11.45 12.10
CA GLN A 148 0.52 -11.20 13.46
C GLN A 148 2.02 -10.96 13.53
N TRP A 149 2.41 -9.90 14.23
CA TRP A 149 3.77 -9.68 14.71
C TRP A 149 3.92 -10.23 16.12
N ASP A 150 4.81 -11.22 16.29
CA ASP A 150 5.16 -11.83 17.57
C ASP A 150 6.41 -11.16 18.15
N ILE A 151 6.18 -10.12 18.96
CA ILE A 151 7.22 -9.19 19.43
C ILE A 151 8.30 -9.90 20.27
N PRO A 152 7.99 -10.77 21.25
CA PRO A 152 9.01 -11.47 22.03
C PRO A 152 9.92 -12.39 21.22
N ASN A 153 9.46 -12.87 20.06
CA ASN A 153 10.24 -13.75 19.18
C ASN A 153 10.88 -13.01 18.01
N ASP A 154 10.72 -11.68 17.96
CA ASP A 154 11.32 -10.85 16.94
C ASP A 154 12.56 -10.13 17.50
N PRO A 155 13.78 -10.55 17.11
CA PRO A 155 15.02 -9.91 17.58
C PRO A 155 15.17 -8.47 17.08
N LEU A 156 14.27 -8.06 16.19
CA LEU A 156 14.24 -6.76 15.55
C LEU A 156 13.13 -5.84 16.06
N ALA A 157 12.46 -6.20 17.15
CA ALA A 157 11.26 -5.50 17.55
C ALA A 157 11.50 -4.11 18.13
N VAL A 158 12.52 -3.95 18.98
CA VAL A 158 12.81 -2.67 19.64
C VAL A 158 13.20 -1.61 18.63
N GLY A 159 12.59 -0.43 18.75
CA GLY A 159 12.81 0.71 17.85
C GLY A 159 12.01 0.63 16.55
N HIS A 160 11.46 -0.54 16.19
CA HIS A 160 10.63 -0.67 14.99
C HIS A 160 9.33 0.12 15.15
N GLN A 161 8.96 0.82 14.09
CA GLN A 161 7.76 1.62 13.99
C GLN A 161 7.17 1.46 12.60
N ASP A 162 5.85 1.47 12.57
CA ASP A 162 5.09 1.33 11.34
C ASP A 162 3.74 2.06 11.46
N HIS A 163 2.98 2.12 10.38
CA HIS A 163 1.64 2.68 10.37
C HIS A 163 0.71 1.95 9.41
N VAL A 164 -0.56 1.86 9.79
CA VAL A 164 -1.61 1.31 8.92
C VAL A 164 -2.83 2.22 8.94
N GLU A 165 -3.43 2.39 7.76
CA GLU A 165 -4.68 3.15 7.62
C GLU A 165 -5.87 2.18 7.57
N MET A 166 -6.96 2.60 8.21
CA MET A 166 -8.29 1.99 8.11
C MET A 166 -9.30 3.11 7.90
N SER A 167 -10.38 2.85 7.17
CA SER A 167 -11.39 3.86 6.88
C SER A 167 -12.82 3.35 7.06
N GLY A 168 -13.71 4.26 7.42
CA GLY A 168 -15.16 4.14 7.29
C GLY A 168 -15.73 5.32 6.51
N ARG A 169 -17.05 5.41 6.37
CA ARG A 169 -17.69 6.40 5.48
C ARG A 169 -17.52 7.84 5.93
N TYR A 170 -17.24 8.06 7.22
CA TYR A 170 -17.07 9.40 7.79
C TYR A 170 -15.75 9.63 8.52
N THR A 171 -14.82 8.66 8.50
CA THR A 171 -13.55 8.83 9.20
C THR A 171 -12.48 7.92 8.61
N ALA A 172 -11.24 8.39 8.67
CA ALA A 172 -10.07 7.56 8.48
C ALA A 172 -9.22 7.60 9.75
N VAL A 173 -8.64 6.46 10.11
CA VAL A 173 -7.69 6.36 11.22
C VAL A 173 -6.39 5.75 10.71
N ILE A 174 -5.30 6.49 10.85
CA ILE A 174 -3.94 5.99 10.67
C ILE A 174 -3.41 5.67 12.06
N VAL A 175 -3.25 4.38 12.32
CA VAL A 175 -2.63 3.89 13.56
C VAL A 175 -1.14 3.82 13.30
N ARG A 176 -0.38 4.72 13.92
CA ARG A 176 1.10 4.64 13.97
C ARG A 176 1.46 3.86 15.23
N TYR A 177 2.13 2.74 15.07
CA TYR A 177 2.41 1.78 16.14
C TYR A 177 3.88 1.36 16.13
N GLY A 178 4.36 0.80 17.23
CA GLY A 178 5.74 0.33 17.32
C GLY A 178 6.20 0.10 18.75
N ILE A 179 7.50 -0.07 18.91
CA ILE A 179 8.14 -0.38 20.18
C ILE A 179 9.19 0.68 20.47
N ASN A 180 9.07 1.39 21.59
CA ASN A 180 10.09 2.31 22.06
C ASN A 180 11.36 1.54 22.49
N ARG A 181 12.48 2.25 22.66
CA ARG A 181 13.76 1.64 23.06
C ARG A 181 13.73 0.90 24.40
N ASP A 182 12.82 1.27 25.29
CA ASP A 182 12.58 0.65 26.60
C ASP A 182 11.60 -0.55 26.54
N GLY A 183 11.15 -0.94 25.34
CA GLY A 183 10.19 -2.00 25.11
C GLY A 183 8.73 -1.59 25.34
N SER A 184 8.45 -0.32 25.65
CA SER A 184 7.08 0.16 25.81
C SER A 184 6.37 0.36 24.47
N LEU A 185 5.04 0.27 24.47
CA LEU A 185 4.23 0.52 23.29
C LEU A 185 4.36 1.97 22.81
N LYS A 186 4.74 2.16 21.55
CA LYS A 186 4.58 3.43 20.83
C LYS A 186 3.27 3.38 20.06
N LEU A 187 2.40 4.36 20.28
CA LEU A 187 1.09 4.41 19.62
C LEU A 187 0.64 5.84 19.38
N THR A 188 0.06 6.11 18.20
CA THR A 188 -0.62 7.37 17.86
C THR A 188 -1.77 7.06 16.92
N ARG A 189 -2.94 7.63 17.18
CA ARG A 189 -4.10 7.55 16.28
C ARG A 189 -4.20 8.90 15.60
N HIS A 190 -3.85 8.93 14.32
CA HIS A 190 -4.10 10.09 13.48
C HIS A 190 -5.48 9.91 12.85
N ILE A 191 -6.45 10.70 13.28
CA ILE A 191 -7.84 10.59 12.83
C ILE A 191 -8.17 11.75 11.93
N VAL A 192 -8.78 11.44 10.78
CA VAL A 192 -9.25 12.42 9.79
C VAL A 192 -10.77 12.27 9.65
N TRP A 193 -11.45 13.41 9.52
CA TRP A 193 -12.90 13.50 9.26
C TRP A 193 -13.13 14.22 7.93
N PRO A 194 -13.14 13.50 6.79
CA PRO A 194 -13.09 14.10 5.46
C PRO A 194 -14.15 15.16 5.11
N MET A 195 -15.33 15.09 5.75
CA MET A 195 -16.48 15.97 5.55
C MET A 195 -16.47 17.19 6.46
N LEU A 196 -15.56 17.27 7.43
CA LEU A 196 -15.37 18.43 8.27
C LEU A 196 -14.24 19.26 7.65
N ARG A 197 -14.61 20.10 6.69
CA ARG A 197 -13.67 20.81 5.82
C ARG A 197 -13.04 22.02 6.52
N THR A 198 -11.73 22.20 6.37
CA THR A 198 -11.00 23.35 6.93
C THR A 198 -10.74 24.41 5.87
N ILE A 199 -10.34 25.61 6.30
CA ILE A 199 -9.89 26.71 5.44
C ILE A 199 -8.34 26.74 5.45
N PRO A 200 -7.66 26.76 4.29
CA PRO A 200 -8.21 26.74 2.94
C PRO A 200 -8.90 25.40 2.61
N ASN A 201 -10.00 25.48 1.85
CA ASN A 201 -10.77 24.30 1.44
C ASN A 201 -10.17 23.69 0.17
N ASP A 202 -8.96 23.15 0.30
CA ASP A 202 -8.24 22.46 -0.79
C ASP A 202 -8.12 20.96 -0.52
N THR A 203 -7.36 20.23 -1.32
CA THR A 203 -7.13 18.79 -1.16
C THR A 203 -6.76 18.36 0.27
N HIS A 204 -6.02 19.17 1.00
CA HIS A 204 -5.54 18.90 2.36
C HIS A 204 -6.51 19.38 3.44
N GLY A 205 -7.57 20.10 3.05
CA GLY A 205 -8.50 20.80 3.93
C GLY A 205 -9.51 19.90 4.65
N SER A 206 -9.07 18.80 5.27
CA SER A 206 -9.91 17.98 6.16
C SER A 206 -9.47 18.15 7.61
N LEU A 207 -10.44 18.22 8.53
CA LEU A 207 -10.14 18.23 9.95
C LEU A 207 -9.42 16.92 10.32
N ALA A 208 -8.25 17.05 10.96
CA ALA A 208 -7.45 15.93 11.41
C ALA A 208 -6.83 16.20 12.78
N ARG A 209 -6.63 15.16 13.58
CA ARG A 209 -6.00 15.24 14.91
C ARG A 209 -5.15 14.01 15.22
N ASP A 210 -4.00 14.26 15.85
CA ASP A 210 -3.15 13.23 16.44
C ASP A 210 -3.54 13.01 17.92
N PHE A 211 -3.89 11.78 18.26
CA PHE A 211 -4.04 11.30 19.63
C PHE A 211 -2.81 10.47 19.99
N LYS A 212 -1.83 11.13 20.63
CA LYS A 212 -0.50 10.57 20.93
C LYS A 212 -0.49 9.73 22.20
N GLY A 213 0.39 8.74 22.22
CA GLY A 213 0.63 7.86 23.37
C GLY A 213 -0.42 6.75 23.47
N ALA A 214 -0.17 5.77 24.34
CA ALA A 214 -1.12 4.70 24.65
C ALA A 214 -2.24 5.22 25.60
N LEU A 215 -2.91 6.31 25.22
CA LEU A 215 -3.96 6.94 26.03
C LEU A 215 -4.95 5.89 26.54
N LEU A 216 -5.21 5.94 27.84
CA LEU A 216 -6.21 5.16 28.55
C LEU A 216 -7.01 6.10 29.46
N PRO A 217 -8.24 5.74 29.84
CA PRO A 217 -8.82 6.28 31.06
C PRO A 217 -7.89 6.00 32.25
N GLU A 218 -8.05 6.77 33.33
CA GLU A 218 -7.27 6.57 34.55
C GLU A 218 -7.64 5.19 35.14
N ILE A 219 -6.66 4.27 35.16
CA ILE A 219 -6.84 2.90 35.67
C ILE A 219 -5.90 2.67 36.85
N GLU A 220 -6.48 2.27 37.97
CA GLU A 220 -5.75 1.82 39.16
C GLU A 220 -5.93 0.30 39.33
N VAL A 221 -4.84 -0.38 39.68
CA VAL A 221 -4.81 -1.78 40.09
C VAL A 221 -4.29 -1.83 41.51
N ASP A 222 -5.11 -2.31 42.44
CA ASP A 222 -4.82 -2.37 43.88
C ASP A 222 -4.32 -1.02 44.47
N GLY A 223 -4.86 0.09 43.93
CA GLY A 223 -4.55 1.46 44.37
C GLY A 223 -3.27 2.06 43.77
N GLN A 224 -2.65 1.40 42.79
CA GLN A 224 -1.52 1.92 42.02
C GLN A 224 -1.92 2.14 40.56
N ALA A 225 -1.36 3.16 39.91
CA ALA A 225 -1.55 3.36 38.48
C ALA A 225 -1.13 2.12 37.69
N ILE A 226 -1.87 1.79 36.64
CA ILE A 226 -1.55 0.66 35.77
C ILE A 226 -0.13 0.79 35.20
N ALA A 227 0.61 -0.32 35.16
CA ALA A 227 1.97 -0.32 34.65
C ALA A 227 2.02 -0.03 33.14
N VAL A 228 3.16 0.48 32.69
CA VAL A 228 3.42 0.80 31.28
C VAL A 228 3.21 -0.45 30.41
N GLU A 229 2.49 -0.28 29.30
CA GLU A 229 2.23 -1.35 28.34
C GLU A 229 3.50 -1.83 27.67
N LYS A 230 3.74 -3.14 27.77
CA LYS A 230 4.75 -3.87 26.99
C LYS A 230 4.04 -4.82 26.02
N PRO A 231 3.93 -4.46 24.72
CA PRO A 231 3.17 -5.23 23.75
C PRO A 231 3.86 -6.58 23.49
N ARG A 232 3.05 -7.62 23.30
CA ARG A 232 3.49 -8.98 22.99
C ARG A 232 3.11 -9.39 21.59
N THR A 233 1.90 -9.05 21.16
CA THR A 233 1.44 -9.31 19.80
C THR A 233 0.72 -8.11 19.24
N ILE A 234 0.90 -7.89 17.94
CA ILE A 234 0.06 -6.99 17.16
C ILE A 234 -0.51 -7.81 16.03
N THR A 235 -1.83 -7.81 15.87
CA THR A 235 -2.51 -8.47 14.76
C THR A 235 -3.28 -7.44 13.93
N HIS A 236 -3.38 -7.68 12.62
CA HIS A 236 -4.15 -6.81 11.74
C HIS A 236 -4.93 -7.61 10.71
N ARG A 237 -6.20 -7.23 10.52
CA ARG A 237 -7.09 -7.70 9.43
C ARG A 237 -8.27 -6.74 9.27
N GLY A 238 -8.00 -5.50 8.86
CA GLY A 238 -9.01 -4.44 8.78
C GLY A 238 -9.46 -3.89 10.15
N VAL A 239 -9.01 -4.50 11.25
CA VAL A 239 -8.95 -3.94 12.60
C VAL A 239 -7.56 -4.26 13.16
N MET A 240 -6.98 -3.37 13.96
CA MET A 240 -5.71 -3.62 14.63
C MET A 240 -5.98 -4.11 16.06
N THR A 241 -5.41 -5.25 16.44
CA THR A 241 -5.44 -5.73 17.83
C THR A 241 -4.05 -5.73 18.42
N ILE A 242 -3.90 -5.15 19.61
CA ILE A 242 -2.64 -5.11 20.36
C ILE A 242 -2.87 -5.80 21.70
N THR A 243 -2.08 -6.84 21.99
CA THR A 243 -2.10 -7.52 23.28
C THR A 243 -0.79 -7.21 24.03
N SER A 244 -0.92 -6.58 25.19
CA SER A 244 0.18 -6.07 26.01
C SER A 244 0.17 -6.66 27.42
N ARG A 245 1.35 -6.82 28.01
CA ARG A 245 1.47 -6.96 29.47
C ARG A 245 1.44 -5.58 30.12
N VAL A 246 0.75 -5.48 31.26
CA VAL A 246 0.57 -4.24 32.04
C VAL A 246 0.80 -4.51 33.52
N GLY A 247 2.02 -4.95 33.85
CA GLY A 247 2.41 -5.36 35.19
C GLY A 247 2.39 -6.89 35.37
N ASP A 248 2.59 -7.35 36.60
CA ASP A 248 2.68 -8.77 36.90
C ASP A 248 1.29 -9.40 36.95
N GLY A 249 1.00 -10.28 35.98
CA GLY A 249 -0.25 -11.05 35.95
C GLY A 249 -1.45 -10.31 35.33
N LEU A 250 -1.23 -9.20 34.63
CA LEU A 250 -2.28 -8.52 33.85
C LEU A 250 -1.93 -8.43 32.36
N GLU A 251 -2.96 -8.62 31.55
CA GLU A 251 -2.88 -8.49 30.09
C GLU A 251 -3.97 -7.53 29.61
N LEU A 252 -3.58 -6.53 28.80
CA LEU A 252 -4.48 -5.60 28.15
C LEU A 252 -4.54 -5.92 26.66
N THR A 253 -5.74 -6.19 26.15
CA THR A 253 -5.99 -6.31 24.72
C THR A 253 -6.77 -5.09 24.24
N ARG A 254 -6.27 -4.41 23.21
CA ARG A 254 -6.93 -3.27 22.54
C ARG A 254 -7.32 -3.68 21.13
N VAL A 255 -8.52 -3.34 20.68
CA VAL A 255 -8.97 -3.47 19.29
C VAL A 255 -9.28 -2.08 18.77
N ILE A 256 -8.50 -1.58 17.80
CA ILE A 256 -8.57 -0.22 17.25
C ILE A 256 -9.20 -0.28 15.86
N PHE A 257 -10.24 0.52 15.63
CA PHE A 257 -11.00 0.51 14.39
C PHE A 257 -11.78 1.82 14.17
N PRO A 258 -12.04 2.21 12.90
CA PRO A 258 -13.00 3.27 12.59
C PRO A 258 -14.44 2.74 12.66
N SER A 259 -15.39 3.60 13.01
CA SER A 259 -16.81 3.34 12.74
C SER A 259 -17.05 3.27 11.23
N MET A 260 -17.94 2.38 10.80
CA MET A 260 -18.31 2.30 9.38
C MET A 260 -19.17 3.47 8.93
N GLU A 261 -20.10 3.96 9.76
CA GLU A 261 -21.12 4.95 9.34
C GLU A 261 -21.17 6.20 10.24
N LYS A 262 -20.22 6.40 11.16
CA LYS A 262 -20.15 7.59 12.01
C LYS A 262 -18.78 8.27 11.96
N PRO A 263 -18.69 9.60 12.20
CA PRO A 263 -17.42 10.32 12.25
C PRO A 263 -16.67 10.04 13.57
N ALA A 264 -16.32 8.77 13.81
CA ALA A 264 -15.67 8.34 15.04
C ALA A 264 -14.71 7.15 14.83
N ALA A 265 -13.57 7.17 15.51
CA ALA A 265 -12.71 6.00 15.68
C ALA A 265 -12.75 5.54 17.14
N MET A 266 -12.57 4.25 17.35
CA MET A 266 -12.82 3.61 18.64
C MET A 266 -11.72 2.62 19.00
N GLU A 267 -11.63 2.36 20.29
CA GLU A 267 -10.82 1.32 20.88
C GLU A 267 -11.66 0.52 21.86
N GLN A 268 -11.79 -0.78 21.62
CA GLN A 268 -12.34 -1.69 22.61
C GLN A 268 -11.20 -2.33 23.38
N CYS A 269 -11.22 -2.18 24.71
CA CYS A 269 -10.19 -2.67 25.60
C CYS A 269 -10.72 -3.79 26.49
N THR A 270 -9.92 -4.83 26.68
CA THR A 270 -10.16 -5.92 27.64
C THR A 270 -8.95 -6.05 28.54
N LEU A 271 -9.11 -5.78 29.83
CA LEU A 271 -8.09 -6.02 30.85
C LEU A 271 -8.38 -7.35 31.55
N LYS A 272 -7.47 -8.31 31.39
CA LYS A 272 -7.61 -9.68 31.89
C LYS A 272 -6.60 -9.96 32.99
N ASN A 273 -7.06 -10.59 34.07
CA ASN A 273 -6.19 -11.15 35.09
C ASN A 273 -5.66 -12.51 34.63
N VAL A 274 -4.39 -12.55 34.25
CA VAL A 274 -3.66 -13.77 33.85
C VAL A 274 -2.75 -14.29 34.98
N GLY A 275 -2.75 -13.62 36.13
CA GLY A 275 -2.03 -14.04 37.34
C GLY A 275 -2.78 -15.09 38.15
N ASN A 276 -2.24 -15.39 39.33
CA ASN A 276 -2.78 -16.38 40.26
C ASN A 276 -3.48 -15.77 41.50
N LYS A 277 -3.49 -14.43 41.60
CA LYS A 277 -4.12 -13.70 42.70
C LYS A 277 -5.26 -12.84 42.18
N LYS A 278 -6.25 -12.61 43.04
CA LYS A 278 -7.31 -11.64 42.80
C LYS A 278 -6.75 -10.21 42.90
N VAL A 279 -7.17 -9.33 42.01
CA VAL A 279 -6.81 -7.90 42.00
C VAL A 279 -8.08 -7.04 42.00
N ARG A 280 -8.00 -5.81 42.47
CA ARG A 280 -9.06 -4.81 42.36
C ARG A 280 -8.68 -3.78 41.30
N VAL A 281 -9.54 -3.59 40.31
CA VAL A 281 -9.35 -2.64 39.21
C VAL A 281 -10.38 -1.53 39.34
N ARG A 282 -9.91 -0.28 39.35
CA ARG A 282 -10.74 0.91 39.25
C ARG A 282 -10.43 1.63 37.95
N LEU A 283 -11.48 1.93 37.20
CA LEU A 283 -11.43 2.76 36.02
C LEU A 283 -12.23 4.02 36.32
N LYS A 284 -11.62 5.18 36.06
CA LYS A 284 -12.30 6.47 36.12
C LYS A 284 -12.48 7.00 34.71
N SER A 285 -13.70 7.43 34.43
CA SER A 285 -14.10 7.88 33.11
C SER A 285 -13.26 9.10 32.65
N LEU A 286 -12.91 9.06 31.37
CA LEU A 286 -12.25 10.14 30.66
C LEU A 286 -13.27 10.79 29.75
N GLN A 287 -13.42 12.11 29.86
CA GLN A 287 -14.16 12.91 28.90
C GLN A 287 -13.43 14.22 28.65
N THR A 288 -13.10 14.50 27.40
CA THR A 288 -12.54 15.78 26.98
C THR A 288 -13.28 16.26 25.76
N GLU A 289 -13.55 17.56 25.70
CA GLU A 289 -14.14 18.22 24.54
C GLU A 289 -13.32 19.45 24.20
N GLN A 290 -13.09 19.68 22.91
CA GLN A 290 -12.36 20.81 22.39
C GLN A 290 -13.06 21.35 21.14
N ARG A 291 -12.82 22.63 20.84
CA ARG A 291 -13.43 23.35 19.71
C ARG A 291 -12.35 23.92 18.81
N THR A 292 -12.62 23.98 17.51
CA THR A 292 -11.82 24.77 16.58
C THR A 292 -12.26 26.23 16.61
N GLU A 293 -11.38 27.12 16.18
CA GLU A 293 -11.78 28.49 15.83
C GLU A 293 -12.74 28.45 14.64
N ALA A 294 -13.81 29.28 14.68
CA ALA A 294 -14.82 29.30 13.63
C ALA A 294 -14.25 29.68 12.24
N SER A 295 -13.21 30.52 12.22
CA SER A 295 -12.56 30.98 10.98
C SER A 295 -11.69 29.91 10.31
N GLN A 296 -11.47 28.76 10.95
CA GLN A 296 -10.66 27.67 10.42
C GLN A 296 -11.51 26.55 9.78
N GLY A 297 -12.82 26.54 10.01
CA GLY A 297 -13.75 25.55 9.44
C GLY A 297 -14.63 26.16 8.36
N VAL A 298 -14.90 25.41 7.29
CA VAL A 298 -15.84 25.82 6.23
C VAL A 298 -17.26 25.98 6.79
N ASP A 299 -17.63 25.11 7.74
CA ASP A 299 -18.94 25.14 8.41
C ASP A 299 -18.89 25.82 9.80
N GLY A 300 -17.84 26.61 10.07
CA GLY A 300 -17.64 27.27 11.36
C GLY A 300 -16.95 26.37 12.39
N VAL A 301 -17.52 26.29 13.60
CA VAL A 301 -16.90 25.57 14.73
C VAL A 301 -17.11 24.05 14.60
N TYR A 302 -16.02 23.30 14.68
CA TYR A 302 -16.04 21.86 14.87
C TYR A 302 -15.73 21.51 16.32
N VAL A 303 -16.48 20.53 16.84
CA VAL A 303 -16.33 20.00 18.19
C VAL A 303 -15.74 18.60 18.08
N PHE A 304 -14.63 18.35 18.76
CA PHE A 304 -14.06 17.01 18.88
C PHE A 304 -14.08 16.54 20.33
N ARG A 305 -14.48 15.29 20.52
CA ARG A 305 -14.74 14.70 21.83
C ARG A 305 -14.00 13.37 21.95
N THR A 306 -13.30 13.20 23.07
CA THR A 306 -12.73 11.92 23.48
C THR A 306 -13.45 11.45 24.72
N GLU A 307 -13.95 10.22 24.71
CA GLU A 307 -14.73 9.64 25.80
C GLU A 307 -14.36 8.20 26.06
N SER A 308 -14.31 7.80 27.33
CA SER A 308 -14.24 6.40 27.71
C SER A 308 -15.58 5.86 28.22
N SER A 309 -15.62 4.56 28.52
CA SER A 309 -16.67 4.00 29.39
C SER A 309 -16.75 4.75 30.73
N LYS A 310 -17.94 4.65 31.37
CA LYS A 310 -18.20 5.19 32.71
C LYS A 310 -17.30 4.55 33.77
N ASP A 311 -17.23 5.16 34.94
CA ASP A 311 -16.48 4.64 36.09
C ASP A 311 -16.86 3.19 36.40
N GLN A 312 -15.85 2.37 36.69
CA GLN A 312 -16.00 0.96 37.08
C GLN A 312 -15.08 0.66 38.27
N ASP A 313 -15.56 -0.11 39.24
CA ASP A 313 -14.75 -0.67 40.33
C ASP A 313 -15.09 -2.15 40.45
N GLN A 314 -14.18 -3.03 40.03
CA GLN A 314 -14.41 -4.47 39.99
C GLN A 314 -13.22 -5.23 40.56
N SER A 315 -13.51 -6.35 41.21
CA SER A 315 -12.48 -7.31 41.61
C SER A 315 -12.38 -8.42 40.57
N LEU A 316 -11.19 -8.58 39.97
CA LEU A 316 -10.91 -9.59 38.95
C LEU A 316 -10.23 -10.80 39.60
N ALA A 317 -10.94 -11.93 39.66
CA ALA A 317 -10.35 -13.23 39.97
C ALA A 317 -9.40 -13.69 38.83
N PRO A 318 -8.48 -14.65 39.09
CA PRO A 318 -7.70 -15.28 38.03
C PRO A 318 -8.57 -15.73 36.85
N GLY A 319 -8.22 -15.32 35.64
CA GLY A 319 -8.96 -15.57 34.40
C GLY A 319 -10.10 -14.59 34.09
N ALA A 320 -10.58 -13.81 35.07
CA ALA A 320 -11.63 -12.82 34.86
C ALA A 320 -11.13 -11.60 34.09
N SER A 321 -12.04 -10.87 33.43
CA SER A 321 -11.72 -9.70 32.61
C SER A 321 -12.71 -8.56 32.84
N MET A 322 -12.24 -7.33 32.65
CA MET A 322 -13.04 -6.11 32.59
C MET A 322 -12.95 -5.54 31.16
N GLN A 323 -14.09 -5.11 30.61
CA GLN A 323 -14.14 -4.41 29.33
C GLN A 323 -14.43 -2.91 29.52
N PHE A 324 -13.81 -2.11 28.68
CA PHE A 324 -14.08 -0.68 28.54
C PHE A 324 -13.72 -0.23 27.13
N SER A 325 -14.16 0.97 26.75
CA SER A 325 -13.88 1.55 25.45
C SER A 325 -13.31 2.96 25.58
N LEU A 326 -12.63 3.40 24.52
CA LEU A 326 -12.26 4.77 24.26
C LEU A 326 -12.79 5.14 22.87
N THR A 327 -13.38 6.32 22.74
CA THR A 327 -13.93 6.81 21.47
C THR A 327 -13.42 8.20 21.19
N HIS A 328 -13.13 8.49 19.93
CA HIS A 328 -12.73 9.79 19.43
C HIS A 328 -13.69 10.17 18.31
N SER A 329 -14.40 11.28 18.46
CA SER A 329 -15.40 11.73 17.49
C SER A 329 -15.26 13.21 17.18
N ALA A 330 -15.75 13.61 16.01
CA ALA A 330 -15.88 15.01 15.66
C ALA A 330 -17.23 15.29 14.97
N ARG A 331 -17.71 16.51 15.10
CA ARG A 331 -18.98 16.99 14.53
C ARG A 331 -18.95 18.50 14.33
N ARG A 332 -19.93 19.02 13.60
CA ARG A 332 -20.26 20.46 13.60
C ARG A 332 -20.85 20.85 14.94
N GLU A 333 -20.63 22.08 15.39
CA GLU A 333 -21.15 22.54 16.68
C GLU A 333 -22.68 22.47 16.77
N ALA A 334 -23.37 22.75 15.66
CA ALA A 334 -24.84 22.68 15.56
C ALA A 334 -25.41 21.25 15.57
N GLU A 335 -24.59 20.22 15.30
CA GLU A 335 -25.02 18.83 15.30
C GLU A 335 -25.11 18.28 16.73
N LYS A 336 -26.00 17.30 16.96
CA LYS A 336 -26.09 16.65 18.28
C LYS A 336 -24.83 15.80 18.56
N PRO A 337 -24.40 15.68 19.83
CA PRO A 337 -23.38 14.70 20.19
C PRO A 337 -23.76 13.29 19.74
N LEU A 338 -22.78 12.52 19.28
CA LEU A 338 -22.99 11.15 18.81
C LEU A 338 -23.23 10.20 19.99
N GLU A 339 -24.15 9.26 19.80
CA GLU A 339 -24.28 8.07 20.65
C GLU A 339 -23.47 6.93 20.03
N LEU A 340 -22.45 6.48 20.75
CA LEU A 340 -21.48 5.49 20.28
C LEU A 340 -21.54 4.24 21.15
N ASP A 341 -21.79 3.09 20.52
CA ASP A 341 -21.69 1.78 21.14
C ASP A 341 -20.53 1.03 20.49
N SER A 342 -19.38 1.01 21.17
CA SER A 342 -18.16 0.43 20.62
C SER A 342 -18.29 -1.05 20.25
N ALA A 343 -19.11 -1.83 20.95
CA ALA A 343 -19.27 -3.25 20.65
C ALA A 343 -20.10 -3.44 19.36
N LYS A 344 -21.17 -2.66 19.21
CA LYS A 344 -21.98 -2.65 17.99
C LYS A 344 -21.14 -2.22 16.78
N GLU A 345 -20.38 -1.14 16.92
CA GLU A 345 -19.58 -0.57 15.82
C GLU A 345 -18.43 -1.51 15.41
N LEU A 346 -17.82 -2.23 16.35
CA LEU A 346 -16.85 -3.28 16.03
C LEU A 346 -17.51 -4.41 15.22
N ASN A 347 -18.69 -4.87 15.64
CA ASN A 347 -19.41 -5.93 14.92
C ASN A 347 -19.77 -5.51 13.50
N GLU A 348 -20.20 -4.25 13.29
CA GLU A 348 -20.48 -3.71 11.96
C GLU A 348 -19.21 -3.66 11.09
N ARG A 349 -18.07 -3.25 11.66
CA ARG A 349 -16.78 -3.27 10.96
C ARG A 349 -16.35 -4.68 10.57
N LEU A 350 -16.45 -5.64 11.49
CA LEU A 350 -16.11 -7.05 11.22
C LEU A 350 -17.05 -7.67 10.19
N ALA A 351 -18.34 -7.34 10.22
CA ALA A 351 -19.31 -7.78 9.21
C ALA A 351 -18.97 -7.22 7.82
N TYR A 352 -18.57 -5.94 7.73
CA TYR A 352 -18.10 -5.35 6.48
C TYR A 352 -16.89 -6.09 5.90
N ILE A 353 -15.87 -6.35 6.73
CA ILE A 353 -14.66 -7.09 6.31
C ILE A 353 -15.03 -8.51 5.85
N SER A 354 -15.88 -9.20 6.61
CA SER A 354 -16.34 -10.56 6.25
C SER A 354 -17.19 -10.57 4.97
N GLY A 355 -17.95 -9.51 4.70
CA GLY A 355 -18.70 -9.35 3.45
C GLY A 355 -17.76 -9.24 2.26
N LEU A 356 -16.69 -8.43 2.39
CA LEU A 356 -15.67 -8.34 1.35
C LEU A 356 -15.00 -9.69 1.10
N ASP A 357 -14.72 -10.52 2.11
CA ASP A 357 -14.13 -11.86 1.90
C ASP A 357 -14.99 -12.77 1.01
N ALA A 358 -16.31 -12.61 1.03
CA ALA A 358 -17.24 -13.43 0.26
C ALA A 358 -17.22 -13.08 -1.23
N GLU A 359 -17.06 -11.81 -1.56
CA GLU A 359 -16.99 -11.31 -2.94
C GLU A 359 -15.60 -11.43 -3.52
N LEU A 360 -15.45 -11.57 -4.84
CA LEU A 360 -14.19 -11.63 -5.58
C LEU A 360 -13.04 -12.29 -4.81
N GLN A 361 -12.88 -13.60 -4.95
CA GLN A 361 -11.88 -14.39 -4.24
C GLN A 361 -10.80 -14.90 -5.19
N PHE A 362 -9.54 -14.73 -4.82
CA PHE A 362 -8.43 -15.45 -5.44
C PHE A 362 -8.04 -16.64 -4.56
N VAL A 363 -8.03 -17.83 -5.16
CA VAL A 363 -7.65 -19.08 -4.49
C VAL A 363 -6.52 -19.75 -5.25
N SER A 364 -5.39 -19.94 -4.56
CA SER A 364 -4.21 -20.61 -5.09
C SER A 364 -3.50 -21.43 -4.02
N PRO A 365 -2.48 -22.23 -4.38
CA PRO A 365 -1.59 -22.89 -3.43
C PRO A 365 -0.70 -21.93 -2.65
N ASP A 366 -0.58 -20.66 -3.07
CA ASP A 366 0.26 -19.66 -2.41
C ASP A 366 -0.55 -18.79 -1.46
N GLU A 367 -0.36 -19.05 -0.16
CA GLU A 367 -1.12 -18.38 0.88
C GLU A 367 -0.77 -16.89 1.03
N ILE A 368 0.46 -16.49 0.69
CA ILE A 368 0.86 -15.07 0.73
C ILE A 368 0.05 -14.32 -0.33
N LEU A 369 -0.02 -14.85 -1.55
CA LEU A 369 -0.77 -14.20 -2.63
C LEU A 369 -2.28 -14.17 -2.34
N ASN A 370 -2.84 -15.25 -1.79
CA ASN A 370 -4.25 -15.28 -1.36
C ASN A 370 -4.54 -14.19 -0.31
N ARG A 371 -3.65 -14.02 0.67
CA ARG A 371 -3.81 -13.03 1.74
C ARG A 371 -3.57 -11.61 1.25
N SER A 372 -2.51 -11.33 0.52
CA SER A 372 -2.25 -10.00 -0.07
C SER A 372 -3.44 -9.54 -0.92
N PHE A 373 -4.08 -10.44 -1.66
CA PHE A 373 -5.29 -10.12 -2.42
C PHE A 373 -6.47 -9.71 -1.51
N GLY A 374 -6.70 -10.43 -0.41
CA GLY A 374 -7.73 -10.09 0.57
C GLY A 374 -7.47 -8.76 1.28
N PHE A 375 -6.23 -8.48 1.68
CA PHE A 375 -5.84 -7.20 2.28
C PHE A 375 -6.01 -6.05 1.30
N ALA A 376 -5.51 -6.20 0.07
CA ALA A 376 -5.67 -5.18 -0.96
C ALA A 376 -7.15 -4.84 -1.21
N LYS A 377 -8.04 -5.84 -1.15
CA LYS A 377 -9.49 -5.65 -1.28
C LYS A 377 -10.07 -4.81 -0.15
N ILE A 378 -9.68 -5.07 1.10
CA ILE A 378 -10.11 -4.25 2.24
C ILE A 378 -9.69 -2.80 2.02
N ARG A 379 -8.41 -2.55 1.71
CA ARG A 379 -7.90 -1.18 1.56
C ARG A 379 -8.58 -0.44 0.41
N ALA A 380 -8.72 -1.08 -0.75
CA ALA A 380 -9.36 -0.48 -1.93
C ALA A 380 -10.83 -0.11 -1.68
N ALA A 381 -11.59 -0.97 -0.99
CA ALA A 381 -13.04 -0.78 -0.81
C ALA A 381 -13.39 0.15 0.36
N GLU A 382 -12.55 0.23 1.39
CA GLU A 382 -12.87 1.00 2.59
C GLU A 382 -12.65 2.51 2.43
N SER A 383 -11.74 2.94 1.55
CA SER A 383 -11.38 4.35 1.38
C SER A 383 -12.38 5.12 0.51
N ILE A 384 -13.67 5.02 0.86
CA ILE A 384 -14.76 5.72 0.18
C ILE A 384 -15.58 6.45 1.24
N PHE A 385 -15.72 7.76 1.05
CA PHE A 385 -16.30 8.67 2.02
C PHE A 385 -17.61 9.27 1.51
N ARG A 386 -18.55 9.51 2.43
CA ARG A 386 -19.75 10.30 2.13
C ARG A 386 -19.37 11.77 2.12
N THR A 387 -19.53 12.39 0.96
CA THR A 387 -19.23 13.81 0.73
C THR A 387 -20.45 14.53 0.19
N LYS A 388 -20.41 15.86 0.17
CA LYS A 388 -21.41 16.71 -0.51
C LYS A 388 -21.62 16.32 -1.98
N GLY A 389 -20.56 15.89 -2.68
CA GLY A 389 -20.63 15.43 -4.06
C GLY A 389 -21.08 13.98 -4.25
N GLY A 390 -21.48 13.29 -3.18
CA GLY A 390 -21.83 11.86 -3.17
C GLY A 390 -20.73 11.00 -2.57
N LEU A 391 -20.84 9.68 -2.71
CA LEU A 391 -19.76 8.77 -2.33
C LEU A 391 -18.52 9.01 -3.21
N MET A 392 -17.37 9.23 -2.60
CA MET A 392 -16.09 9.45 -3.29
C MET A 392 -15.02 8.53 -2.73
N HIS A 393 -14.43 7.69 -3.59
CA HIS A 393 -13.18 7.00 -3.29
C HIS A 393 -12.07 8.03 -3.15
N ALA A 394 -11.14 7.87 -2.20
CA ALA A 394 -10.02 8.80 -2.03
C ALA A 394 -8.69 8.04 -1.93
N PRO A 395 -7.55 8.65 -2.32
CA PRO A 395 -6.25 8.02 -2.12
C PRO A 395 -5.94 7.76 -0.64
N GLY A 396 -6.31 8.69 0.25
CA GLY A 396 -6.08 8.59 1.69
C GLY A 396 -4.72 9.15 2.12
N GLY A 397 -4.02 8.45 3.00
CA GLY A 397 -2.65 8.80 3.41
C GLY A 397 -2.56 10.01 4.35
N GLY A 398 -3.64 10.38 5.03
CA GLY A 398 -3.65 11.49 5.98
C GLY A 398 -3.75 12.87 5.31
N ARG A 399 -3.88 12.93 3.98
CA ARG A 399 -3.85 14.18 3.21
C ARG A 399 -4.85 14.26 2.09
N TYR A 400 -5.11 13.16 1.37
CA TYR A 400 -5.86 13.19 0.12
C TYR A 400 -7.25 12.60 0.34
N TYR A 401 -8.14 13.39 0.95
CA TYR A 401 -9.53 12.99 1.26
C TYR A 401 -10.55 13.94 0.63
N ALA A 402 -11.77 13.43 0.41
CA ALA A 402 -12.84 14.16 -0.26
C ALA A 402 -12.38 14.75 -1.62
N ALA A 403 -11.56 13.96 -2.32
CA ALA A 403 -10.94 14.32 -3.59
C ALA A 403 -10.71 13.05 -4.42
N ILE A 404 -10.80 13.20 -5.74
CA ILE A 404 -10.56 12.14 -6.75
C ILE A 404 -9.56 12.64 -7.80
N TRP A 405 -8.78 11.74 -8.36
CA TRP A 405 -7.82 11.96 -9.45
C TRP A 405 -8.15 11.06 -10.64
N ALA A 406 -7.84 11.52 -11.84
CA ALA A 406 -8.08 10.75 -13.05
C ALA A 406 -7.31 9.42 -13.04
N ASN A 407 -6.05 9.43 -12.60
CA ASN A 407 -5.23 8.22 -12.48
C ASN A 407 -5.74 7.29 -11.37
N ASP A 408 -5.88 7.78 -10.13
CA ASP A 408 -6.18 6.91 -8.98
C ASP A 408 -7.58 6.29 -9.06
N GLN A 409 -8.59 7.06 -9.47
CA GLN A 409 -9.96 6.58 -9.57
C GLN A 409 -10.26 6.10 -10.98
N ALA A 410 -10.24 6.98 -11.98
CA ALA A 410 -10.74 6.61 -13.31
C ALA A 410 -9.91 5.50 -13.94
N GLU A 411 -8.58 5.58 -13.88
CA GLU A 411 -7.70 4.57 -14.48
C GLU A 411 -7.57 3.31 -13.62
N TYR A 412 -7.34 3.42 -12.31
CA TYR A 412 -6.98 2.27 -11.48
C TYR A 412 -8.18 1.60 -10.80
N ALA A 413 -8.85 2.32 -9.90
CA ALA A 413 -9.83 1.75 -8.98
C ALA A 413 -11.21 1.53 -9.61
N ASN A 414 -11.70 2.47 -10.41
CA ASN A 414 -13.05 2.41 -10.98
C ASN A 414 -13.23 1.14 -11.84
N PRO A 415 -12.33 0.75 -12.76
CA PRO A 415 -12.49 -0.48 -13.53
C PRO A 415 -12.68 -1.73 -12.65
N LEU A 416 -11.94 -1.82 -11.54
CA LEU A 416 -12.11 -2.89 -10.54
C LEU A 416 -13.49 -2.85 -9.90
N PHE A 417 -13.95 -1.66 -9.49
CA PHE A 417 -15.23 -1.49 -8.79
C PHE A 417 -16.44 -1.93 -9.63
N ALA A 418 -16.30 -2.06 -10.95
CA ALA A 418 -17.34 -2.66 -11.77
C ALA A 418 -17.65 -4.12 -11.39
N TYR A 419 -16.62 -4.88 -10.98
CA TYR A 419 -16.67 -6.32 -10.78
C TYR A 419 -16.25 -6.80 -9.38
N LEU A 420 -16.06 -5.87 -8.44
CA LEU A 420 -15.62 -6.16 -7.08
C LEU A 420 -16.73 -6.79 -6.19
N GLY A 421 -18.00 -6.48 -6.47
CA GLY A 421 -19.13 -6.91 -5.63
C GLY A 421 -19.47 -5.96 -4.47
N ASP A 422 -18.97 -4.71 -4.48
CA ASP A 422 -19.32 -3.67 -3.49
C ASP A 422 -20.11 -2.54 -4.16
N ASP A 423 -21.38 -2.39 -3.79
CA ASP A 423 -22.28 -1.36 -4.34
C ASP A 423 -21.86 0.06 -3.97
N VAL A 424 -21.23 0.26 -2.81
CA VAL A 424 -20.68 1.59 -2.46
C VAL A 424 -19.50 1.93 -3.36
N ALA A 425 -18.66 0.94 -3.67
CA ALA A 425 -17.58 1.10 -4.62
C ALA A 425 -18.09 1.47 -6.02
N ARG A 426 -19.17 0.81 -6.48
CA ARG A 426 -19.83 1.14 -7.75
C ARG A 426 -20.37 2.55 -7.78
N GLU A 427 -21.12 2.96 -6.75
CA GLU A 427 -21.67 4.31 -6.65
C GLU A 427 -20.53 5.35 -6.67
N SER A 428 -19.43 5.08 -5.98
CA SER A 428 -18.28 5.98 -5.95
C SER A 428 -17.61 6.16 -7.33
N ALA A 429 -17.53 5.08 -8.12
CA ALA A 429 -17.01 5.13 -9.49
C ALA A 429 -17.93 5.93 -10.41
N GLU A 430 -19.25 5.72 -10.32
CA GLU A 430 -20.23 6.48 -11.11
C GLU A 430 -20.21 7.97 -10.75
N ASN A 431 -20.12 8.30 -9.46
CA ASN A 431 -19.94 9.68 -9.00
C ASN A 431 -18.63 10.27 -9.54
N SER A 432 -17.53 9.53 -9.51
CA SER A 432 -16.24 9.96 -10.04
C SER A 432 -16.34 10.38 -11.52
N PHE A 433 -16.89 9.53 -12.38
CA PHE A 433 -17.09 9.86 -13.79
C PHE A 433 -18.04 11.05 -13.99
N ARG A 434 -19.13 11.11 -13.21
CA ARG A 434 -20.07 12.25 -13.24
C ARG A 434 -19.37 13.57 -12.88
N HIS A 435 -18.44 13.55 -11.92
CA HIS A 435 -17.71 14.74 -11.51
C HIS A 435 -16.77 15.25 -12.61
N PHE A 436 -16.03 14.36 -13.29
CA PHE A 436 -15.18 14.73 -14.43
C PHE A 436 -16.00 15.23 -15.63
N ALA A 437 -17.16 14.62 -15.91
CA ALA A 437 -18.03 15.00 -17.02
C ALA A 437 -18.50 16.47 -16.98
N ARG A 438 -18.51 17.11 -15.79
CA ARG A 438 -18.85 18.54 -15.64
C ARG A 438 -17.86 19.48 -16.35
N PHE A 439 -16.66 19.00 -16.67
CA PHE A 439 -15.58 19.80 -17.26
C PHE A 439 -15.40 19.56 -18.76
N MET A 440 -16.25 18.72 -19.38
CA MET A 440 -16.36 18.70 -20.84
C MET A 440 -16.77 20.08 -21.34
N ASN A 441 -16.11 20.55 -22.39
CA ASN A 441 -16.30 21.88 -22.94
C ASN A 441 -16.06 21.88 -24.46
N ASP A 442 -16.66 22.84 -25.16
CA ASP A 442 -16.58 22.96 -26.62
C ASP A 442 -15.25 23.59 -27.10
N ASP A 443 -14.52 24.24 -26.20
CA ASP A 443 -13.20 24.84 -26.46
C ASP A 443 -12.07 23.79 -26.45
N TRP A 444 -12.36 22.56 -26.03
CA TRP A 444 -11.40 21.45 -25.90
C TRP A 444 -10.22 21.80 -24.98
N GLU A 445 -10.50 22.53 -23.90
CA GLU A 445 -9.57 22.71 -22.78
C GLU A 445 -9.50 21.43 -21.93
N PRO A 446 -8.34 21.11 -21.31
CA PRO A 446 -8.16 19.89 -20.53
C PRO A 446 -9.17 19.77 -19.38
N ILE A 447 -9.66 18.55 -19.17
CA ILE A 447 -10.34 18.19 -17.91
C ILE A 447 -9.31 18.28 -16.78
N PRO A 448 -9.68 18.81 -15.60
CA PRO A 448 -8.78 18.89 -14.47
C PRO A 448 -8.28 17.50 -14.03
N SER A 449 -7.01 17.43 -13.62
CA SER A 449 -6.41 16.21 -13.09
C SER A 449 -7.11 15.68 -11.84
N SER A 450 -7.67 16.57 -11.01
CA SER A 450 -8.38 16.20 -9.79
C SER A 450 -9.57 17.08 -9.49
N ILE A 451 -10.61 16.45 -8.91
CA ILE A 451 -11.78 17.11 -8.33
C ILE A 451 -11.63 17.03 -6.82
N ILE A 452 -11.63 18.17 -6.14
CA ILE A 452 -11.27 18.30 -4.72
C ILE A 452 -12.40 18.95 -3.93
N ALA A 453 -12.21 19.07 -2.61
CA ALA A 453 -13.15 19.78 -1.73
C ALA A 453 -14.60 19.29 -1.87
N GLU A 454 -14.79 17.97 -1.82
CA GLU A 454 -16.11 17.31 -1.98
C GLU A 454 -16.79 17.58 -3.33
N GLY A 455 -16.05 18.07 -4.33
CA GLY A 455 -16.55 18.39 -5.65
C GLY A 455 -16.76 19.88 -5.95
N ASP A 456 -16.48 20.76 -4.99
CA ASP A 456 -16.65 22.21 -5.11
C ASP A 456 -15.47 22.91 -5.82
N ASP A 457 -14.30 22.28 -5.87
CA ASP A 457 -13.10 22.86 -6.49
C ASP A 457 -12.31 21.79 -7.27
N ILE A 458 -11.24 22.22 -7.94
CA ILE A 458 -10.36 21.38 -8.74
C ILE A 458 -8.90 21.59 -8.37
N TRP A 459 -8.08 20.58 -8.65
CA TRP A 459 -6.63 20.75 -8.71
C TRP A 459 -6.15 20.39 -10.11
N ASN A 460 -5.40 21.32 -10.72
CA ASN A 460 -4.86 21.17 -12.07
C ASN A 460 -3.42 21.72 -12.17
N GLY A 461 -2.65 21.61 -11.07
CA GLY A 461 -1.33 22.26 -10.94
C GLY A 461 -0.27 21.76 -11.94
N ALA A 462 -0.46 20.58 -12.51
CA ALA A 462 0.48 19.97 -13.45
C ALA A 462 0.19 20.28 -14.93
N GLY A 463 -0.96 20.86 -15.26
CA GLY A 463 -1.44 20.98 -16.64
C GLY A 463 -2.07 19.67 -17.15
N ASP A 464 -2.09 19.47 -18.47
CA ASP A 464 -2.60 18.22 -19.05
C ASP A 464 -1.62 17.05 -18.81
N ARG A 465 -2.00 16.09 -17.96
CA ARG A 465 -1.22 14.86 -17.67
C ARG A 465 -1.60 13.69 -18.58
N GLY A 466 -2.48 13.89 -19.57
CA GLY A 466 -3.15 12.83 -20.30
C GLY A 466 -4.40 12.30 -19.58
N ASP A 467 -5.01 13.12 -18.73
CA ASP A 467 -6.15 12.74 -17.87
C ASP A 467 -7.37 12.28 -18.69
N ALA A 468 -7.59 12.85 -19.89
CA ALA A 468 -8.65 12.40 -20.79
C ALA A 468 -8.45 10.93 -21.25
N ALA A 469 -7.21 10.51 -21.52
CA ALA A 469 -6.92 9.12 -21.91
C ALA A 469 -7.19 8.16 -20.73
N MET A 470 -6.80 8.55 -19.51
CA MET A 470 -7.07 7.80 -18.28
C MET A 470 -8.58 7.62 -18.04
N ILE A 471 -9.35 8.70 -18.20
CA ILE A 471 -10.81 8.68 -18.01
C ILE A 471 -11.50 7.84 -19.09
N ALA A 472 -11.12 7.98 -20.36
CA ALA A 472 -11.70 7.17 -21.45
C ALA A 472 -11.42 5.68 -21.26
N TYR A 473 -10.18 5.32 -20.91
CA TYR A 473 -9.79 3.95 -20.58
C TYR A 473 -10.63 3.42 -19.41
N GLY A 474 -10.68 4.17 -18.31
CA GLY A 474 -11.43 3.82 -17.11
C GLY A 474 -12.92 3.60 -17.34
N ALA A 475 -13.58 4.60 -17.95
CA ALA A 475 -15.02 4.63 -18.15
C ALA A 475 -15.49 3.54 -19.11
N THR A 476 -14.75 3.27 -20.20
CA THR A 476 -15.08 2.18 -21.13
C THR A 476 -14.96 0.81 -20.47
N ARG A 477 -13.88 0.57 -19.73
CA ARG A 477 -13.65 -0.69 -18.99
C ARG A 477 -14.71 -0.92 -17.93
N TYR A 478 -15.03 0.11 -17.15
CA TYR A 478 -16.09 0.08 -16.15
C TYR A 478 -17.44 -0.23 -16.77
N ALA A 479 -17.84 0.52 -17.82
CA ALA A 479 -19.13 0.35 -18.47
C ALA A 479 -19.33 -1.07 -19.02
N MET A 480 -18.31 -1.64 -19.67
CA MET A 480 -18.37 -3.01 -20.19
C MET A 480 -18.50 -4.02 -19.05
N ALA A 481 -17.65 -3.95 -18.03
CA ALA A 481 -17.67 -4.89 -16.90
C ALA A 481 -18.96 -4.80 -16.06
N ARG A 482 -19.57 -3.62 -15.93
CA ARG A 482 -20.90 -3.47 -15.30
C ARG A 482 -21.98 -4.21 -16.09
N GLY A 483 -21.87 -4.23 -17.42
CA GLY A 483 -22.84 -4.86 -18.33
C GLY A 483 -24.23 -4.23 -18.33
N ASP A 484 -24.37 -3.05 -17.72
CA ASP A 484 -25.63 -2.30 -17.67
C ASP A 484 -25.67 -1.28 -18.82
N GLN A 485 -26.59 -1.49 -19.75
CA GLN A 485 -26.73 -0.63 -20.93
C GLN A 485 -27.14 0.81 -20.57
N THR A 486 -27.90 1.02 -19.49
CA THR A 486 -28.31 2.34 -19.04
C THR A 486 -27.12 3.12 -18.50
N ILE A 487 -26.30 2.50 -17.65
CA ILE A 487 -25.06 3.11 -17.14
C ILE A 487 -24.10 3.39 -18.29
N ALA A 488 -23.89 2.42 -19.19
CA ALA A 488 -23.03 2.59 -20.35
C ALA A 488 -23.46 3.75 -21.26
N ARG A 489 -24.76 3.94 -21.49
CA ARG A 489 -25.27 5.10 -22.25
C ARG A 489 -25.04 6.43 -21.54
N LYS A 490 -25.12 6.46 -20.20
CA LYS A 490 -24.80 7.67 -19.42
C LYS A 490 -23.32 8.03 -19.48
N LEU A 491 -22.43 7.04 -19.54
CA LEU A 491 -20.98 7.24 -19.61
C LEU A 491 -20.48 7.55 -21.03
N TRP A 492 -21.20 7.13 -22.07
CA TRP A 492 -20.78 7.30 -23.46
C TRP A 492 -20.39 8.74 -23.86
N PRO A 493 -21.13 9.80 -23.49
CA PRO A 493 -20.73 11.17 -23.83
C PRO A 493 -19.35 11.57 -23.27
N LEU A 494 -19.04 11.17 -22.03
CA LEU A 494 -17.72 11.41 -21.44
C LEU A 494 -16.63 10.64 -22.18
N ILE A 495 -16.88 9.37 -22.48
CA ILE A 495 -15.95 8.53 -23.25
C ILE A 495 -15.65 9.18 -24.60
N GLU A 496 -16.69 9.54 -25.34
CA GLU A 496 -16.58 10.15 -26.67
C GLU A 496 -15.81 11.47 -26.63
N TRP A 497 -16.12 12.34 -25.68
CA TRP A 497 -15.41 13.61 -25.51
C TRP A 497 -13.93 13.39 -25.21
N CYS A 498 -13.59 12.47 -24.30
CA CYS A 498 -12.20 12.19 -23.94
C CYS A 498 -11.40 11.56 -25.09
N LEU A 499 -12.01 10.70 -25.89
CA LEU A 499 -11.40 10.14 -27.09
C LEU A 499 -11.13 11.23 -28.14
N GLU A 500 -12.10 12.11 -28.38
CA GLU A 500 -11.97 13.22 -29.32
C GLU A 500 -10.93 14.25 -28.84
N TYR A 501 -10.88 14.55 -27.54
CA TYR A 501 -9.84 15.40 -26.93
C TYR A 501 -8.45 14.84 -27.24
N SER A 502 -8.23 13.55 -26.93
CA SER A 502 -6.94 12.89 -27.14
C SER A 502 -6.56 12.85 -28.63
N ARG A 503 -7.54 12.62 -29.52
CA ARG A 503 -7.34 12.68 -30.98
C ARG A 503 -6.91 14.07 -31.46
N ARG A 504 -7.44 15.14 -30.88
CA ARG A 504 -7.04 16.53 -31.18
C ARG A 504 -5.64 16.87 -30.68
N LYS A 505 -5.14 16.11 -29.71
CA LYS A 505 -3.80 16.25 -29.13
C LYS A 505 -2.74 15.38 -29.82
N LEU A 506 -3.06 14.70 -30.92
CA LEU A 506 -2.05 13.97 -31.68
C LEU A 506 -1.00 14.93 -32.25
N ASN A 507 0.28 14.63 -32.02
CA ASN A 507 1.41 15.35 -32.59
C ASN A 507 1.74 14.84 -34.02
N ASP A 508 2.76 15.42 -34.65
CA ASP A 508 3.21 15.02 -35.99
C ASP A 508 3.68 13.56 -36.08
N GLY A 509 4.06 12.96 -34.95
CA GLY A 509 4.41 11.55 -34.82
C GLY A 509 3.21 10.61 -34.66
N GLY A 510 1.98 11.14 -34.60
CA GLY A 510 0.75 10.38 -34.44
C GLY A 510 0.51 9.85 -33.03
N VAL A 511 1.19 10.40 -32.02
CA VAL A 511 1.02 10.04 -30.60
C VAL A 511 0.43 11.19 -29.80
N VAL A 512 -0.20 10.90 -28.66
CA VAL A 512 -0.94 11.89 -27.87
C VAL A 512 0.04 12.78 -27.10
N ALA A 513 -0.02 14.09 -27.37
CA ALA A 513 0.74 15.11 -26.64
C ALA A 513 0.12 15.38 -25.26
N SER A 514 0.98 15.74 -24.31
CA SER A 514 0.58 16.17 -22.96
C SER A 514 1.64 17.14 -22.40
N ASP A 515 1.24 17.98 -21.44
CA ASP A 515 2.16 18.90 -20.76
C ASP A 515 3.05 18.19 -19.74
N CYS A 516 2.54 17.09 -19.18
CA CYS A 516 3.14 16.32 -18.11
C CYS A 516 2.65 14.85 -18.17
N ASP A 517 2.98 14.07 -17.15
CA ASP A 517 2.44 12.75 -16.86
C ASP A 517 1.92 12.65 -15.42
N GLU A 518 1.49 11.46 -15.01
CA GLU A 518 1.04 11.17 -13.63
C GLU A 518 2.12 11.33 -12.56
N LEU A 519 3.38 11.54 -12.95
CA LEU A 519 4.48 11.82 -12.03
C LEU A 519 4.60 13.31 -11.73
N GLU A 520 3.73 14.18 -12.26
CA GLU A 520 3.58 15.57 -11.81
C GLU A 520 4.91 16.34 -11.75
N ARG A 521 5.74 16.17 -12.79
CA ARG A 521 7.05 16.81 -12.98
C ARG A 521 8.18 16.32 -12.07
N ARG A 522 7.95 15.27 -11.28
CA ARG A 522 9.00 14.60 -10.48
C ARG A 522 10.09 13.99 -11.37
N PHE A 523 9.71 13.60 -12.58
CA PHE A 523 10.62 13.13 -13.62
C PHE A 523 10.28 13.75 -14.98
N PRO A 524 11.23 13.82 -15.92
CA PRO A 524 10.93 14.26 -17.28
C PRO A 524 9.86 13.38 -17.94
N ALA A 525 8.88 14.01 -18.58
CA ALA A 525 7.78 13.36 -19.30
C ALA A 525 7.79 13.62 -20.82
N GLY A 526 8.63 14.54 -21.29
CA GLY A 526 8.61 15.00 -22.69
C GLY A 526 7.35 15.80 -23.03
N LYS A 527 7.09 16.00 -24.32
CA LYS A 527 5.87 16.66 -24.84
C LYS A 527 4.76 15.66 -25.23
N ALA A 528 5.09 14.38 -25.19
CA ALA A 528 4.21 13.24 -25.43
C ALA A 528 4.88 12.06 -24.71
N ASN A 529 4.08 11.27 -23.99
CA ASN A 529 4.59 10.15 -23.21
C ASN A 529 3.90 8.83 -23.60
N LEU A 530 4.62 7.74 -23.35
CA LEU A 530 4.22 6.38 -23.70
C LEU A 530 2.91 5.96 -23.00
N CYS A 531 2.72 6.38 -21.74
CA CYS A 531 1.58 5.97 -20.93
C CYS A 531 0.27 6.51 -21.53
N THR A 532 0.18 7.82 -21.74
CA THR A 532 -1.00 8.49 -22.29
C THR A 532 -1.42 7.89 -23.64
N SER A 533 -0.47 7.65 -24.55
CA SER A 533 -0.76 7.07 -25.86
C SER A 533 -1.23 5.61 -25.76
N SER A 534 -0.65 4.82 -24.86
CA SER A 534 -1.04 3.43 -24.64
C SER A 534 -2.45 3.31 -24.03
N LEU A 535 -2.79 4.18 -23.08
CA LEU A 535 -4.13 4.24 -22.50
C LEU A 535 -5.17 4.70 -23.51
N HIS A 536 -4.84 5.70 -24.35
CA HIS A 536 -5.74 6.14 -25.41
C HIS A 536 -5.98 5.04 -26.46
N TYR A 537 -4.94 4.29 -26.84
CA TYR A 537 -5.07 3.11 -27.70
C TYR A 537 -6.06 2.10 -27.14
N ASP A 538 -5.93 1.73 -25.87
CA ASP A 538 -6.83 0.75 -25.25
C ASP A 538 -8.26 1.29 -25.07
N ALA A 539 -8.40 2.59 -24.80
CA ALA A 539 -9.69 3.26 -24.74
C ALA A 539 -10.42 3.20 -26.09
N LEU A 540 -9.71 3.40 -27.21
CA LEU A 540 -10.27 3.25 -28.56
C LEU A 540 -10.72 1.80 -28.82
N VAL A 541 -9.87 0.81 -28.51
CA VAL A 541 -10.19 -0.62 -28.67
C VAL A 541 -11.43 -0.99 -27.84
N SER A 542 -11.50 -0.52 -26.60
CA SER A 542 -12.62 -0.75 -25.69
C SER A 542 -13.90 -0.03 -26.14
N ALA A 543 -13.79 1.20 -26.64
CA ALA A 543 -14.93 1.97 -27.15
C ALA A 543 -15.52 1.37 -28.43
N VAL A 544 -14.71 0.71 -29.27
CA VAL A 544 -15.20 -0.05 -30.43
C VAL A 544 -16.14 -1.17 -29.97
N ALA A 545 -15.73 -1.95 -28.98
CA ALA A 545 -16.54 -3.03 -28.42
C ALA A 545 -17.83 -2.50 -27.79
N LEU A 546 -17.71 -1.53 -26.87
CA LEU A 546 -18.86 -0.93 -26.19
C LEU A 546 -19.83 -0.24 -27.16
N GLY A 547 -19.30 0.52 -28.11
CA GLY A 547 -20.10 1.28 -29.07
C GLY A 547 -20.92 0.40 -29.99
N ARG A 548 -20.43 -0.80 -30.35
CA ARG A 548 -21.22 -1.80 -31.09
C ARG A 548 -22.44 -2.26 -30.28
N ASP A 549 -22.27 -2.57 -29.00
CA ASP A 549 -23.36 -3.00 -28.12
C ASP A 549 -24.37 -1.88 -27.81
N LEU A 550 -23.89 -0.63 -27.79
CA LEU A 550 -24.74 0.55 -27.64
C LEU A 550 -25.49 0.95 -28.92
N GLY A 551 -25.14 0.37 -30.07
CA GLY A 551 -25.71 0.69 -31.37
C GLY A 551 -25.23 2.03 -31.93
N GLN A 552 -24.00 2.43 -31.60
CA GLN A 552 -23.41 3.68 -32.08
C GLN A 552 -23.16 3.64 -33.59
N PRO A 553 -23.08 4.80 -34.27
CA PRO A 553 -22.94 4.85 -35.72
C PRO A 553 -21.76 4.03 -36.24
N LYS A 554 -22.00 3.15 -37.22
CA LYS A 554 -20.95 2.31 -37.83
C LYS A 554 -19.73 3.09 -38.33
N LYS A 555 -19.95 4.32 -38.82
CA LYS A 555 -18.87 5.21 -39.27
C LYS A 555 -17.94 5.61 -38.13
N GLN A 556 -18.49 5.91 -36.96
CA GLN A 556 -17.72 6.26 -35.77
C GLN A 556 -16.92 5.06 -35.27
N ILE A 557 -17.53 3.87 -35.21
CA ILE A 557 -16.84 2.64 -34.82
C ILE A 557 -15.69 2.32 -35.77
N ALA A 558 -15.91 2.41 -37.08
CA ALA A 558 -14.85 2.22 -38.07
C ALA A 558 -13.74 3.29 -37.98
N GLN A 559 -14.06 4.50 -37.51
CA GLN A 559 -13.07 5.53 -37.23
C GLN A 559 -12.19 5.13 -36.03
N TYR A 560 -12.78 4.76 -34.89
CA TYR A 560 -12.02 4.33 -33.71
C TYR A 560 -11.16 3.09 -33.99
N GLU A 561 -11.66 2.13 -34.78
CA GLU A 561 -10.87 0.98 -35.22
C GLU A 561 -9.63 1.37 -36.03
N ARG A 562 -9.77 2.36 -36.91
CA ARG A 562 -8.66 2.86 -37.74
C ARG A 562 -7.67 3.63 -36.86
N GLU A 563 -8.15 4.52 -36.02
CA GLU A 563 -7.33 5.32 -35.10
C GLU A 563 -6.52 4.43 -34.14
N ALA A 564 -7.12 3.36 -33.59
CA ALA A 564 -6.39 2.41 -32.75
C ALA A 564 -5.25 1.72 -33.51
N LYS A 565 -5.48 1.30 -34.76
CA LYS A 565 -4.44 0.67 -35.59
C LYS A 565 -3.31 1.63 -35.93
N GLU A 566 -3.65 2.86 -36.32
CA GLU A 566 -2.69 3.92 -36.62
C GLU A 566 -1.86 4.29 -35.38
N LEU A 567 -2.51 4.44 -34.21
CA LEU A 567 -1.85 4.78 -32.95
C LEU A 567 -0.90 3.68 -32.47
N ARG A 568 -1.23 2.39 -32.63
CA ARG A 568 -0.31 1.28 -32.32
C ARG A 568 0.99 1.37 -33.13
N ILE A 569 0.89 1.66 -34.43
CA ILE A 569 2.04 1.86 -35.31
C ILE A 569 2.84 3.10 -34.89
N ALA A 570 2.15 4.20 -34.54
CA ALA A 570 2.77 5.44 -34.07
C ALA A 570 3.52 5.24 -32.74
N ILE A 571 2.95 4.49 -31.79
CA ILE A 571 3.60 4.16 -30.51
C ILE A 571 4.94 3.46 -30.76
N GLU A 572 4.97 2.43 -31.60
CA GLU A 572 6.22 1.73 -31.93
C GLU A 572 7.21 2.66 -32.64
N SER A 573 6.75 3.44 -33.62
CA SER A 573 7.61 4.33 -34.41
C SER A 573 8.22 5.47 -33.58
N TYR A 574 7.45 6.04 -32.65
CA TYR A 574 7.86 7.21 -31.86
C TYR A 574 8.63 6.81 -30.59
N PHE A 575 8.10 5.87 -29.81
CA PHE A 575 8.68 5.47 -28.53
C PHE A 575 9.63 4.28 -28.63
N GLY A 576 9.47 3.39 -29.61
CA GLY A 576 10.32 2.20 -29.74
C GLY A 576 11.80 2.53 -29.94
N GLY A 577 12.68 1.80 -29.27
CA GLY A 577 14.12 1.90 -29.49
C GLY A 577 14.99 1.08 -28.54
N LYS A 578 16.31 1.28 -28.63
CA LYS A 578 17.25 0.68 -27.67
C LYS A 578 17.52 1.66 -26.52
N VAL A 579 17.25 1.25 -25.29
CA VAL A 579 17.45 2.06 -24.07
C VAL A 579 18.33 1.26 -23.10
N GLU A 580 19.48 1.82 -22.72
CA GLU A 580 20.47 1.16 -21.84
C GLU A 580 20.83 -0.29 -22.25
N GLY A 581 20.81 -0.59 -23.54
CA GLY A 581 21.14 -1.91 -24.08
C GLY A 581 19.93 -2.83 -24.32
N PHE A 582 18.75 -2.48 -23.83
CA PHE A 582 17.52 -3.27 -23.99
C PHE A 582 16.70 -2.81 -25.20
N ASP A 583 16.13 -3.76 -25.95
CA ASP A 583 15.21 -3.47 -27.07
C ASP A 583 13.79 -3.24 -26.51
N THR A 584 13.47 -1.97 -26.18
CA THR A 584 12.27 -1.60 -25.41
C THR A 584 11.74 -0.24 -25.84
N TYR A 585 10.98 0.46 -25.00
CA TYR A 585 10.46 1.78 -25.29
C TYR A 585 11.26 2.86 -24.56
N ARG A 586 11.46 4.00 -25.22
CA ARG A 586 11.74 5.27 -24.58
C ARG A 586 10.42 5.80 -24.01
N TYR A 587 10.41 6.20 -22.74
CA TYR A 587 9.19 6.76 -22.14
C TYR A 587 8.66 8.02 -22.85
N PHE A 588 9.57 8.84 -23.38
CA PHE A 588 9.28 9.98 -24.25
C PHE A 588 10.42 10.17 -25.26
N GLU A 589 10.22 11.01 -26.28
CA GLU A 589 11.23 11.28 -27.31
C GLU A 589 12.53 11.84 -26.69
N GLY A 590 13.65 11.21 -27.03
CA GLY A 590 14.97 11.61 -26.51
C GLY A 590 15.29 11.08 -25.11
N ASN A 591 14.38 10.37 -24.44
CA ASN A 591 14.70 9.70 -23.17
C ASN A 591 15.81 8.64 -23.37
N LYS A 592 16.83 8.66 -22.51
CA LYS A 592 18.01 7.78 -22.58
C LYS A 592 18.09 6.77 -21.45
N LEU A 593 17.36 7.00 -20.36
CA LEU A 593 17.34 6.13 -19.18
C LEU A 593 16.10 5.25 -19.18
N LEU A 594 16.23 4.04 -18.64
CA LEU A 594 15.07 3.17 -18.43
C LEU A 594 14.12 3.81 -17.41
N ARG A 595 12.82 3.73 -17.69
CA ARG A 595 11.73 4.14 -16.80
C ARG A 595 10.84 2.93 -16.56
N SER A 596 10.30 2.74 -15.36
CA SER A 596 9.45 1.58 -15.08
C SER A 596 8.14 1.57 -15.89
N TRP A 597 7.66 2.74 -16.36
CA TRP A 597 6.46 2.88 -17.21
C TRP A 597 6.61 2.32 -18.63
N ILE A 598 7.78 1.80 -19.01
CA ILE A 598 7.93 1.02 -20.26
C ILE A 598 7.05 -0.26 -20.26
N CYS A 599 6.49 -0.64 -19.12
CA CYS A 599 5.57 -1.77 -18.98
C CYS A 599 4.16 -1.54 -19.54
N ILE A 600 3.69 -0.30 -19.65
CA ILE A 600 2.28 0.01 -19.97
C ILE A 600 1.81 -0.64 -21.28
N PRO A 601 2.59 -0.63 -22.39
CA PRO A 601 2.23 -1.31 -23.64
C PRO A 601 1.85 -2.80 -23.46
N LEU A 602 2.58 -3.53 -22.60
CA LEU A 602 2.31 -4.94 -22.34
C LEU A 602 0.93 -5.15 -21.71
N THR A 603 0.44 -4.16 -20.95
CA THR A 603 -0.84 -4.26 -20.26
C THR A 603 -2.05 -4.02 -21.17
N VAL A 604 -1.82 -3.46 -22.36
CA VAL A 604 -2.84 -3.16 -23.37
C VAL A 604 -2.67 -4.00 -24.64
N GLY A 605 -1.84 -5.05 -24.59
CA GLY A 605 -1.65 -6.00 -25.70
C GLY A 605 -0.77 -5.46 -26.85
N ILE A 606 0.12 -4.51 -26.56
CA ILE A 606 1.19 -4.08 -27.47
C ILE A 606 2.45 -4.86 -27.07
N ASP A 607 2.86 -5.79 -27.91
CA ASP A 607 3.84 -6.85 -27.64
C ASP A 607 5.06 -6.82 -28.58
N GLU A 608 5.16 -5.82 -29.45
CA GLU A 608 6.24 -5.62 -30.42
C GLU A 608 7.64 -5.69 -29.78
N ARG A 609 7.77 -5.21 -28.53
CA ARG A 609 9.02 -5.18 -27.77
C ARG A 609 8.97 -5.96 -26.47
N ARG A 610 8.15 -7.02 -26.46
CA ARG A 610 7.86 -7.84 -25.29
C ARG A 610 9.11 -8.26 -24.52
N ASP A 611 10.01 -8.99 -25.16
CA ASP A 611 11.11 -9.67 -24.46
C ASP A 611 12.11 -8.67 -23.88
N GLY A 612 12.54 -7.68 -24.67
CA GLY A 612 13.47 -6.66 -24.20
C GLY A 612 12.89 -5.76 -23.10
N THR A 613 11.58 -5.51 -23.11
CA THR A 613 10.88 -4.78 -22.03
C THR A 613 10.85 -5.60 -20.74
N ILE A 614 10.50 -6.89 -20.81
CA ILE A 614 10.49 -7.80 -19.65
C ILE A 614 11.89 -7.98 -19.06
N ASP A 615 12.93 -7.98 -19.91
CA ASP A 615 14.31 -8.03 -19.46
C ASP A 615 14.76 -6.72 -18.80
N ALA A 616 14.36 -5.58 -19.34
CA ALA A 616 14.64 -4.28 -18.74
C ALA A 616 14.00 -4.14 -17.35
N LEU A 617 12.71 -4.48 -17.21
CA LEU A 617 11.95 -4.37 -15.94
C LEU A 617 12.61 -5.16 -14.81
N PHE A 618 13.06 -6.39 -15.08
CA PHE A 618 13.66 -7.26 -14.07
C PHE A 618 15.19 -7.17 -14.00
N SER A 619 15.80 -6.24 -14.73
CA SER A 619 17.24 -5.99 -14.64
C SER A 619 17.60 -5.31 -13.33
N LYS A 620 18.88 -5.39 -12.94
CA LYS A 620 19.44 -4.65 -11.79
C LYS A 620 19.39 -3.12 -11.97
N ARG A 621 19.02 -2.62 -13.15
CA ARG A 621 18.85 -1.19 -13.42
C ARG A 621 17.55 -0.66 -12.82
N LEU A 622 16.48 -1.46 -12.84
CA LEU A 622 15.15 -1.08 -12.37
C LEU A 622 14.69 -1.86 -11.14
N TRP A 623 14.96 -3.16 -11.04
CA TRP A 623 14.45 -3.95 -9.93
C TRP A 623 15.26 -3.75 -8.65
N THR A 624 14.57 -3.36 -7.57
CA THR A 624 15.10 -3.18 -6.21
C THR A 624 14.42 -4.14 -5.23
N GLU A 625 14.83 -4.15 -3.96
CA GLU A 625 14.16 -4.94 -2.91
C GLU A 625 12.70 -4.50 -2.68
N ASP A 626 12.41 -3.22 -2.91
CA ASP A 626 11.07 -2.63 -2.77
C ASP A 626 10.31 -2.52 -4.10
N GLY A 627 10.72 -3.23 -5.14
CA GLY A 627 10.07 -3.24 -6.45
C GLY A 627 10.79 -2.39 -7.50
N LEU A 628 10.06 -1.91 -8.52
CA LEU A 628 10.65 -1.15 -9.62
C LEU A 628 11.00 0.28 -9.19
N ALA A 629 12.25 0.67 -9.43
CA ALA A 629 12.66 2.06 -9.46
C ALA A 629 11.95 2.79 -10.61
N THR A 630 11.53 4.03 -10.37
CA THR A 630 10.85 4.88 -11.36
C THR A 630 11.74 5.21 -12.55
N GLU A 631 13.04 5.38 -12.30
CA GLU A 631 14.08 5.63 -13.30
C GLU A 631 15.37 4.90 -12.91
N ALA A 632 16.06 4.33 -13.90
CA ALA A 632 17.28 3.59 -13.65
C ALA A 632 18.41 4.47 -13.09
N GLY A 633 19.06 3.97 -12.04
CA GLY A 633 20.10 4.72 -11.32
C GLY A 633 19.57 5.63 -10.21
N ASN A 634 18.25 5.66 -9.98
CA ASN A 634 17.61 6.32 -8.85
C ASN A 634 17.08 5.28 -7.85
N GLN A 635 16.94 5.66 -6.58
CA GLN A 635 16.33 4.85 -5.52
C GLN A 635 14.82 5.12 -5.36
N THR A 636 14.26 6.11 -6.05
CA THR A 636 12.82 6.37 -6.04
C THR A 636 12.08 5.18 -6.64
N PHE A 637 11.20 4.57 -5.86
CA PHE A 637 10.30 3.51 -6.31
C PHE A 637 8.85 3.90 -6.05
N TRP A 638 7.94 3.28 -6.79
CA TRP A 638 6.50 3.41 -6.59
C TRP A 638 5.80 2.12 -6.99
N ASP A 639 5.06 1.51 -6.06
CA ASP A 639 4.41 0.22 -6.27
C ASP A 639 3.46 0.20 -7.46
N ARG A 640 2.85 1.34 -7.79
CA ARG A 640 2.06 1.51 -9.02
C ARG A 640 2.74 0.96 -10.27
N SER A 641 3.98 1.38 -10.52
CA SER A 641 4.73 0.92 -11.68
C SER A 641 5.17 -0.54 -11.55
N THR A 642 5.49 -0.99 -10.33
CA THR A 642 5.76 -2.40 -10.02
C THR A 642 4.56 -3.29 -10.36
N LEU A 643 3.36 -2.88 -9.95
CA LEU A 643 2.12 -3.60 -10.17
C LEU A 643 1.72 -3.60 -11.65
N TYR A 644 1.91 -2.48 -12.36
CA TYR A 644 1.75 -2.46 -13.82
C TYR A 644 2.78 -3.34 -14.54
N GLY A 645 4.04 -3.30 -14.10
CA GLY A 645 5.12 -4.14 -14.61
C GLY A 645 4.79 -5.61 -14.49
N LEU A 646 4.41 -6.06 -13.29
CA LEU A 646 4.00 -7.44 -13.04
C LEU A 646 2.73 -7.80 -13.83
N ARG A 647 1.69 -6.94 -13.86
CA ARG A 647 0.47 -7.17 -14.68
C ARG A 647 0.84 -7.38 -16.14
N GLY A 648 1.65 -6.49 -16.71
CA GLY A 648 2.09 -6.54 -18.10
C GLY A 648 2.89 -7.81 -18.42
N VAL A 649 3.77 -8.23 -17.52
CA VAL A 649 4.52 -9.50 -17.63
C VAL A 649 3.57 -10.71 -17.70
N PHE A 650 2.52 -10.74 -16.88
CA PHE A 650 1.50 -11.81 -16.95
C PHE A 650 0.64 -11.73 -18.20
N CYS A 651 0.19 -10.53 -18.61
CA CYS A 651 -0.53 -10.32 -19.87
C CYS A 651 0.28 -10.84 -21.07
N ALA A 652 1.59 -10.55 -21.07
CA ALA A 652 2.54 -11.02 -22.07
C ALA A 652 2.89 -12.52 -21.96
N GLY A 653 2.36 -13.25 -20.96
CA GLY A 653 2.56 -14.69 -20.80
C GLY A 653 3.94 -15.10 -20.28
N ALA A 654 4.71 -14.18 -19.67
CA ALA A 654 5.98 -14.49 -19.01
C ALA A 654 5.77 -14.90 -17.55
N THR A 655 4.85 -15.85 -17.34
CA THR A 655 4.30 -16.27 -16.03
C THR A 655 5.38 -16.71 -15.05
N GLU A 656 6.30 -17.59 -15.48
CA GLU A 656 7.34 -18.14 -14.59
C GLU A 656 8.34 -17.09 -14.12
N LYS A 657 8.64 -16.11 -14.98
CA LYS A 657 9.47 -14.97 -14.55
C LYS A 657 8.68 -14.10 -13.56
N GLY A 658 7.44 -13.73 -13.91
CA GLY A 658 6.62 -12.83 -13.11
C GLY A 658 6.25 -13.37 -11.72
N ILE A 659 5.97 -14.68 -11.59
CA ILE A 659 5.46 -15.26 -10.34
C ILE A 659 6.47 -15.18 -9.19
N ASP A 660 7.77 -15.35 -9.46
CA ASP A 660 8.81 -15.25 -8.43
C ASP A 660 8.94 -13.83 -7.89
N TYR A 661 8.86 -12.83 -8.78
CA TYR A 661 8.89 -11.42 -8.39
C TYR A 661 7.62 -11.00 -7.64
N LEU A 662 6.44 -11.46 -8.10
CA LEU A 662 5.18 -11.21 -7.40
C LEU A 662 5.21 -11.79 -5.98
N LYS A 663 5.66 -13.04 -5.80
CA LYS A 663 5.76 -13.65 -4.46
C LYS A 663 6.69 -12.88 -3.52
N LYS A 664 7.85 -12.43 -4.02
CA LYS A 664 8.79 -11.62 -3.22
C LYS A 664 8.20 -10.28 -2.84
N TYR A 665 7.63 -9.58 -3.81
CA TYR A 665 6.94 -8.31 -3.59
C TYR A 665 5.81 -8.45 -2.56
N SER A 666 4.93 -9.44 -2.74
CA SER A 666 3.80 -9.67 -1.83
C SER A 666 4.25 -10.09 -0.43
N ALA A 667 5.31 -10.90 -0.31
CA ALA A 667 5.89 -11.24 0.98
C ALA A 667 6.48 -10.00 1.68
N ARG A 668 7.17 -9.13 0.94
CA ARG A 668 7.72 -7.87 1.46
C ARG A 668 6.61 -6.94 1.98
N ARG A 669 5.55 -6.73 1.20
CA ARG A 669 4.43 -5.85 1.58
C ARG A 669 3.49 -6.45 2.61
N LEU A 670 3.29 -7.76 2.64
CA LEU A 670 2.38 -8.39 3.60
C LEU A 670 3.06 -8.72 4.94
N LEU A 671 4.33 -9.12 4.91
CA LEU A 671 5.00 -9.75 6.05
C LEU A 671 6.31 -9.08 6.49
N GLY A 672 6.79 -8.08 5.75
CA GLY A 672 8.04 -7.38 6.01
C GLY A 672 7.93 -6.31 7.11
N ASP A 673 8.69 -5.23 6.97
CA ASP A 673 8.74 -4.16 7.98
C ASP A 673 7.65 -3.10 7.79
N HIS A 674 7.12 -2.93 6.59
CA HIS A 674 6.05 -1.99 6.31
C HIS A 674 4.91 -2.75 5.64
N VAL A 675 3.80 -2.91 6.39
CA VAL A 675 2.73 -3.85 6.05
C VAL A 675 1.35 -3.23 6.24
N PRO A 676 0.28 -3.76 5.61
CA PRO A 676 0.25 -4.92 4.72
C PRO A 676 0.04 -4.58 3.23
N TYR A 677 -0.05 -3.30 2.88
CA TYR A 677 -0.57 -2.87 1.59
C TYR A 677 0.54 -2.42 0.63
N PRO A 678 0.27 -2.38 -0.68
CA PRO A 678 1.05 -1.57 -1.61
C PRO A 678 1.18 -0.12 -1.14
N VAL A 679 2.29 0.54 -1.53
CA VAL A 679 2.70 1.84 -0.99
C VAL A 679 2.89 2.92 -2.05
N GLU A 680 2.72 4.17 -1.62
CA GLU A 680 3.03 5.40 -2.37
C GLU A 680 4.54 5.51 -2.67
N ALA A 681 4.88 6.37 -3.63
CA ALA A 681 6.25 6.73 -3.97
C ALA A 681 7.12 7.04 -2.74
N TYR A 682 8.37 6.59 -2.77
CA TYR A 682 9.40 6.92 -1.78
C TYR A 682 10.57 7.65 -2.45
N PRO A 683 11.17 8.70 -1.84
CA PRO A 683 10.93 9.21 -0.48
C PRO A 683 9.73 10.17 -0.32
N GLU A 684 9.25 10.80 -1.37
CA GLU A 684 8.31 11.93 -1.32
C GLU A 684 6.94 11.62 -0.67
N GLY A 685 6.43 10.39 -0.88
CA GLY A 685 5.19 9.89 -0.29
C GLY A 685 5.39 9.08 0.99
N ASN A 686 6.63 8.89 1.44
CA ASN A 686 6.99 8.15 2.66
C ASN A 686 6.27 6.79 2.78
N GLN A 687 6.10 6.10 1.64
CA GLN A 687 5.47 4.78 1.54
C GLN A 687 4.03 4.70 2.10
N ARG A 688 3.22 5.77 2.07
CA ARG A 688 1.83 5.69 2.56
C ARG A 688 1.03 4.58 1.89
N HIS A 689 0.13 3.95 2.63
CA HIS A 689 -0.82 2.95 2.13
C HIS A 689 -1.99 3.58 1.35
N LEU A 690 -1.68 4.24 0.23
CA LEU A 690 -2.71 4.78 -0.65
C LEU A 690 -3.61 3.68 -1.19
N SER A 691 -4.89 4.01 -1.33
CA SER A 691 -5.94 3.03 -1.64
C SER A 691 -5.87 2.50 -3.08
N ALA A 692 -5.47 3.35 -4.03
CA ALA A 692 -5.55 3.02 -5.45
C ALA A 692 -4.53 1.95 -5.90
N GLU A 693 -3.34 1.92 -5.29
CA GLU A 693 -2.33 0.88 -5.52
C GLU A 693 -2.84 -0.50 -5.08
N SER A 694 -3.68 -0.57 -4.04
CA SER A 694 -4.34 -1.82 -3.65
C SER A 694 -5.32 -2.31 -4.72
N ALA A 695 -6.03 -1.40 -5.40
CA ALA A 695 -6.85 -1.78 -6.56
C ALA A 695 -6.00 -2.35 -7.70
N LEU A 696 -4.82 -1.78 -7.98
CA LEU A 696 -3.89 -2.31 -8.98
C LEU A 696 -3.39 -3.71 -8.64
N TYR A 697 -3.15 -4.02 -7.36
CA TYR A 697 -2.76 -5.37 -6.95
C TYR A 697 -3.84 -6.41 -7.28
N ILE A 698 -5.10 -6.08 -7.05
CA ILE A 698 -6.23 -6.96 -7.36
C ILE A 698 -6.31 -7.17 -8.88
N ARG A 699 -6.20 -6.07 -9.65
CA ARG A 699 -6.25 -6.09 -11.12
C ARG A 699 -5.07 -6.86 -11.73
N LEU A 700 -3.89 -6.84 -11.12
CA LEU A 700 -2.77 -7.69 -11.53
C LEU A 700 -3.15 -9.16 -11.56
N ILE A 701 -3.86 -9.66 -10.54
CA ILE A 701 -4.31 -11.05 -10.51
C ILE A 701 -5.46 -11.26 -11.50
N VAL A 702 -6.49 -10.42 -11.47
CA VAL A 702 -7.71 -10.60 -12.28
C VAL A 702 -7.44 -10.42 -13.78
N GLU A 703 -6.80 -9.32 -14.16
CA GLU A 703 -6.57 -8.94 -15.55
C GLU A 703 -5.23 -9.48 -16.07
N GLY A 704 -4.22 -9.64 -15.20
CA GLY A 704 -2.92 -10.19 -15.57
C GLY A 704 -2.91 -11.72 -15.55
N MET A 705 -3.04 -12.33 -14.37
CA MET A 705 -2.92 -13.79 -14.23
C MET A 705 -4.09 -14.57 -14.83
N PHE A 706 -5.32 -14.05 -14.75
CA PHE A 706 -6.50 -14.71 -15.34
C PHE A 706 -6.85 -14.18 -16.73
N GLY A 707 -6.27 -13.06 -17.16
CA GLY A 707 -6.60 -12.43 -18.42
C GLY A 707 -8.07 -12.04 -18.54
N PHE A 708 -8.77 -11.79 -17.42
CA PHE A 708 -10.19 -11.43 -17.44
C PHE A 708 -10.34 -10.04 -18.04
N HIS A 709 -10.99 -9.96 -19.20
CA HIS A 709 -11.04 -8.75 -20.00
C HIS A 709 -12.39 -8.61 -20.69
N PRO A 710 -13.24 -7.65 -20.27
CA PRO A 710 -14.52 -7.37 -20.93
C PRO A 710 -14.34 -7.04 -22.41
N THR A 711 -15.19 -7.63 -23.27
CA THR A 711 -15.21 -7.42 -24.73
C THR A 711 -16.56 -6.94 -25.24
N GLY A 712 -17.48 -6.62 -24.33
CA GLY A 712 -18.84 -6.14 -24.58
C GLY A 712 -19.63 -6.10 -23.27
N LEU A 713 -20.90 -5.70 -23.32
CA LEU A 713 -21.82 -5.65 -22.17
C LEU A 713 -22.23 -7.04 -21.68
N ARG A 714 -22.05 -8.08 -22.51
CA ARG A 714 -22.36 -9.49 -22.16
C ARG A 714 -21.28 -10.47 -22.62
N SER A 715 -20.05 -10.00 -22.86
CA SER A 715 -18.96 -10.85 -23.31
C SER A 715 -17.63 -10.44 -22.70
N PHE A 716 -16.75 -11.42 -22.53
CA PHE A 716 -15.39 -11.20 -22.07
C PHE A 716 -14.46 -12.28 -22.59
N THR A 717 -13.16 -12.01 -22.48
CA THR A 717 -12.12 -13.04 -22.62
C THR A 717 -11.52 -13.39 -21.27
N CYS A 718 -11.08 -14.63 -21.14
CA CYS A 718 -10.13 -15.01 -20.10
C CYS A 718 -8.93 -15.71 -20.74
N LEU A 719 -7.74 -15.42 -20.25
CA LEU A 719 -6.48 -16.05 -20.67
C LEU A 719 -5.71 -16.48 -19.41
N PRO A 720 -6.18 -17.52 -18.69
CA PRO A 720 -5.56 -17.87 -17.44
C PRO A 720 -4.13 -18.39 -17.63
N ARG A 721 -3.24 -17.99 -16.74
CA ARG A 721 -1.81 -18.35 -16.77
C ARG A 721 -1.45 -19.08 -15.49
N LEU A 722 -1.75 -20.37 -15.42
CA LEU A 722 -1.45 -21.20 -14.24
C LEU A 722 0.08 -21.40 -14.12
N PRO A 723 0.75 -20.89 -13.06
CA PRO A 723 2.19 -21.05 -12.87
C PRO A 723 2.63 -22.52 -12.82
N GLU A 724 3.87 -22.78 -13.20
CA GLU A 724 4.48 -24.11 -13.09
C GLU A 724 4.47 -24.62 -11.64
N GLY A 725 4.24 -25.92 -11.47
CA GLY A 725 4.10 -26.55 -10.16
C GLY A 725 2.77 -26.30 -9.43
N TRP A 726 1.93 -25.35 -9.87
CA TRP A 726 0.60 -25.17 -9.28
C TRP A 726 -0.39 -26.20 -9.82
N PRO A 727 -1.07 -26.98 -8.95
CA PRO A 727 -2.08 -27.95 -9.39
C PRO A 727 -3.38 -27.27 -9.86
N LYS A 728 -3.72 -26.10 -9.30
CA LYS A 728 -4.92 -25.35 -9.63
C LYS A 728 -4.85 -23.91 -9.17
N MET A 729 -5.69 -23.05 -9.73
CA MET A 729 -6.04 -21.73 -9.19
C MET A 729 -7.46 -21.36 -9.61
N SER A 730 -8.12 -20.46 -8.88
CA SER A 730 -9.43 -19.95 -9.26
C SER A 730 -9.67 -18.51 -8.86
N LEU A 731 -10.46 -17.80 -9.66
CA LEU A 731 -11.23 -16.64 -9.24
C LEU A 731 -12.67 -17.09 -8.97
N ARG A 732 -13.26 -16.62 -7.88
CA ARG A 732 -14.65 -16.93 -7.51
C ARG A 732 -15.42 -15.66 -7.20
N ASN A 733 -16.72 -15.68 -7.46
CA ASN A 733 -17.62 -14.56 -7.18
C ASN A 733 -17.17 -13.22 -7.79
N ILE A 734 -16.75 -13.25 -9.05
CA ILE A 734 -16.56 -12.01 -9.82
C ILE A 734 -17.95 -11.47 -10.16
N ASP A 735 -18.36 -10.34 -9.59
CA ASP A 735 -19.70 -9.77 -9.80
C ASP A 735 -19.72 -8.82 -11.00
N ALA A 736 -19.73 -9.39 -12.20
CA ALA A 736 -19.65 -8.66 -13.47
C ALA A 736 -20.83 -9.00 -14.38
N PHE A 737 -21.18 -8.08 -15.29
CA PHE A 737 -22.23 -8.28 -16.29
C PHE A 737 -23.61 -8.63 -15.70
N GLY A 738 -23.88 -8.18 -14.46
CA GLY A 738 -25.10 -8.49 -13.72
C GLY A 738 -25.21 -9.95 -13.26
N THR A 739 -24.09 -10.68 -13.15
CA THR A 739 -24.06 -12.06 -12.66
C THR A 739 -22.75 -12.37 -11.91
N SER A 740 -22.75 -13.44 -11.11
CA SER A 740 -21.53 -13.95 -10.48
C SER A 740 -20.81 -14.92 -11.42
N ILE A 741 -19.51 -14.72 -11.59
CA ILE A 741 -18.63 -15.52 -12.45
C ILE A 741 -17.53 -16.20 -11.62
N ASP A 742 -17.33 -17.50 -11.87
CA ASP A 742 -16.17 -18.24 -11.39
C ASP A 742 -15.31 -18.69 -12.57
N ILE A 743 -13.99 -18.57 -12.43
CA ILE A 743 -13.00 -19.09 -13.38
C ILE A 743 -12.06 -20.03 -12.62
N GLU A 744 -12.09 -21.31 -12.95
CA GLU A 744 -11.19 -22.32 -12.37
C GLU A 744 -10.26 -22.90 -13.43
N VAL A 745 -8.99 -23.05 -13.07
CA VAL A 745 -7.96 -23.68 -13.90
C VAL A 745 -7.33 -24.81 -13.11
N VAL A 746 -7.31 -26.02 -13.68
CA VAL A 746 -6.72 -27.21 -13.07
C VAL A 746 -5.70 -27.82 -14.02
N ARG A 747 -4.54 -28.20 -13.48
CA ARG A 747 -3.51 -28.95 -14.22
C ARG A 747 -3.91 -30.42 -14.29
N LYS A 748 -3.95 -30.99 -15.50
CA LYS A 748 -4.21 -32.41 -15.78
C LYS A 748 -3.10 -32.96 -16.67
N GLY A 749 -2.07 -33.53 -16.03
CA GLY A 749 -0.85 -33.95 -16.72
C GLY A 749 -0.09 -32.73 -17.27
N GLU A 750 0.28 -32.77 -18.55
CA GLU A 750 0.95 -31.66 -19.25
C GLU A 750 0.00 -30.54 -19.69
N LYS A 751 -1.31 -30.75 -19.61
CA LYS A 751 -2.32 -29.82 -20.09
C LYS A 751 -3.08 -29.17 -18.96
N GLN A 752 -3.76 -28.06 -19.26
CA GLN A 752 -4.64 -27.36 -18.33
C GLN A 752 -6.10 -27.60 -18.72
N HIS A 753 -7.00 -27.49 -17.76
CA HIS A 753 -8.44 -27.54 -17.97
C HIS A 753 -9.04 -26.29 -17.35
N VAL A 754 -9.74 -25.48 -18.15
CA VAL A 754 -10.43 -24.27 -17.69
C VAL A 754 -11.92 -24.56 -17.60
N THR A 755 -12.55 -24.12 -16.51
CA THR A 755 -14.00 -24.13 -16.33
C THR A 755 -14.45 -22.72 -15.96
N VAL A 756 -15.45 -22.20 -16.67
CA VAL A 756 -16.10 -20.93 -16.36
C VAL A 756 -17.54 -21.21 -15.96
N LYS A 757 -17.97 -20.63 -14.84
CA LYS A 757 -19.36 -20.69 -14.39
C LYS A 757 -19.95 -19.28 -14.33
N ALA A 758 -21.22 -19.16 -14.68
CA ALA A 758 -22.03 -17.96 -14.44
C ALA A 758 -23.28 -18.34 -13.65
N ALA A 759 -23.56 -17.62 -12.57
CA ALA A 759 -24.63 -17.96 -11.60
C ALA A 759 -24.61 -19.44 -11.18
N GLY A 760 -23.40 -19.98 -10.93
CA GLY A 760 -23.17 -21.37 -10.53
C GLY A 760 -23.30 -22.42 -11.64
N LYS A 761 -23.72 -22.04 -12.85
CA LYS A 761 -23.85 -22.94 -14.01
C LYS A 761 -22.60 -22.89 -14.87
N THR A 762 -22.07 -24.06 -15.25
CA THR A 762 -20.95 -24.16 -16.20
C THR A 762 -21.39 -23.67 -17.58
N ILE A 763 -20.74 -22.62 -18.07
CA ILE A 763 -20.96 -22.05 -19.41
C ILE A 763 -19.83 -22.38 -20.38
N GLU A 764 -18.64 -22.70 -19.86
CA GLU A 764 -17.49 -23.13 -20.65
C GLU A 764 -16.67 -24.16 -19.85
N SER A 765 -16.20 -25.20 -20.53
CA SER A 765 -15.30 -26.20 -19.93
C SER A 765 -14.50 -26.90 -21.02
N ARG A 766 -13.18 -26.69 -21.01
CA ARG A 766 -12.31 -27.26 -22.04
C ARG A 766 -10.90 -27.53 -21.56
N GLU A 767 -10.25 -28.43 -22.30
CA GLU A 767 -8.79 -28.49 -22.31
C GLU A 767 -8.22 -27.19 -22.87
N TYR A 768 -7.09 -26.75 -22.33
CA TYR A 768 -6.55 -25.43 -22.56
C TYR A 768 -5.02 -25.46 -22.60
N ASP A 769 -4.46 -24.75 -23.58
CA ASP A 769 -3.03 -24.72 -23.87
C ASP A 769 -2.28 -23.57 -23.16
N GLY A 770 -3.01 -22.69 -22.48
CA GLY A 770 -2.42 -21.54 -21.81
C GLY A 770 -2.02 -20.40 -22.74
N LYS A 771 -2.35 -20.43 -24.04
CA LYS A 771 -1.83 -19.46 -25.04
C LYS A 771 -2.89 -18.60 -25.70
N THR A 772 -4.06 -19.15 -26.00
CA THR A 772 -5.10 -18.44 -26.77
C THR A 772 -6.24 -17.97 -25.87
N PRO A 773 -6.66 -16.70 -25.90
CA PRO A 773 -7.77 -16.23 -25.07
C PRO A 773 -9.06 -17.02 -25.33
N ILE A 774 -9.75 -17.40 -24.26
CA ILE A 774 -11.05 -18.05 -24.31
C ILE A 774 -12.11 -16.96 -24.37
N GLN A 775 -12.90 -16.94 -25.44
CA GLN A 775 -14.04 -16.04 -25.62
C GLN A 775 -15.27 -16.59 -24.89
N ILE A 776 -15.91 -15.76 -24.06
CA ILE A 776 -17.10 -16.12 -23.28
C ILE A 776 -18.24 -15.17 -23.63
N GLN A 777 -19.42 -15.74 -23.86
CA GLN A 777 -20.68 -15.02 -24.09
C GLN A 777 -21.69 -15.39 -23.00
N LEU A 778 -22.34 -14.40 -22.39
CA LEU A 778 -23.25 -14.52 -21.24
C LEU A 778 -24.72 -14.30 -21.57
#